data_AF-A0A081A4Y3-F1
#
_entry.id   AF-A0A081A4Y3-F1
#
_cell.length_a   1.000
_cell.length_b   1.000
_cell.length_c   1.000
_cell.angle_alpha   90.00
_cell.angle_beta   90.00
_cell.angle_gamma   90.00
#
_symmetry.space_group_name_H-M   'P 1'
#
loop_
_entity.id
_entity.type
_entity.pdbx_description
1 polymer ?
#
loop_
_entity_poly.entity_id
_entity_poly.type
_entity_poly.pdbx_seq_one_letter_code
_entity_poly.pdbx_strand_id
1 'polypeptide(L)'
;MAMTSSAFEILRSTRQLPVVEKELVFGKRSTDAAAARSTAGAAWGKSSRKWVAASTSSREFGDAMPRELRTLVAASFDVFTRTQKKTQLGAFGVTRASREYREALKTCIFALEDRLEANKDTNVNTEEEGEFLDLLKVSLAIWHLCELLLLRGGARGADRTLAYELALWLQEHYCSTLLEKTEAESERLKKQQKPEQDPAFWSTIQSLVMTGDGPSAWSILASHSSYKSLFSRDTMSLTGASTKAAFQAVQNLLLTMPGRAGNSNRTMGHDGPAEWKTWNDACQYLLNTDGYIKANAGFTTLLETMAAKEDVLKSHASTWYELMMARLFLDEPKAIAHRFEFLMANCFCVYNKDEKSMGNFDCIILAIMQYDIQSALQDIIALGFSWMAAHLADLLQRSNVILTDEFLPDADCTLRERFLLQYAMEIGASSGMWQFAVRYYEYCPKFGAIAIRSALAREPLPTDYKMERLLAYCHGKKFLAQTQKHITLQRAQECKAKKAYASALHWMLRDNHLDDVDALCDGILQECNDTKSLTPLHEAVQFMESHSELTRPQKLAWLVKYREFQLVLDDLESLRQQLKTDEILRNKDKRMALESKARFVSVEAAKRLDWLFSSTEAPKVLRSEVLRQAERFLKESPTVFASRHLYSLMAYLQQLDRSFDRQAFYDSGSNKQLKERIESLISRNLAEAMLQEATASGCGVDPPSRQITAALVAQQPYLIADASMEE
;
A
#
# COMPACT_ATOMS: atom_id res chain seq x y z
N MET A 1 -14.21 -20.91 -22.69
CA MET A 1 -12.88 -20.46 -23.15
C MET A 1 -12.61 -19.10 -22.53
N ALA A 2 -12.37 -19.09 -21.22
CA ALA A 2 -12.26 -17.87 -20.42
C ALA A 2 -10.79 -17.42 -20.38
N MET A 3 -10.52 -16.21 -20.88
CA MET A 3 -9.20 -15.60 -20.78
C MET A 3 -8.98 -15.15 -19.33
N THR A 4 -8.11 -15.86 -18.62
CA THR A 4 -7.72 -15.54 -17.25
C THR A 4 -6.76 -14.36 -17.25
N SER A 5 -7.16 -13.28 -16.58
CA SER A 5 -6.46 -12.00 -16.63
C SER A 5 -5.22 -12.01 -15.72
N SER A 6 -4.05 -11.83 -16.32
CA SER A 6 -2.77 -11.75 -15.61
C SER A 6 -2.65 -10.44 -14.81
N ALA A 7 -1.83 -10.35 -13.74
CA ALA A 7 -1.52 -9.10 -13.02
C ALA A 7 -1.10 -8.03 -14.01
N PHE A 8 -0.43 -8.42 -15.09
CA PHE A 8 -0.05 -7.51 -16.17
C PHE A 8 -1.24 -7.02 -17.01
N GLU A 9 -2.27 -7.83 -17.24
CA GLU A 9 -3.55 -7.40 -17.85
C GLU A 9 -4.37 -6.53 -16.90
N ILE A 10 -4.19 -6.70 -15.58
CA ILE A 10 -4.83 -5.85 -14.56
C ILE A 10 -4.07 -4.57 -14.37
N LEU A 11 -2.75 -4.58 -14.41
CA LEU A 11 -1.90 -3.41 -14.39
C LEU A 11 -2.05 -2.65 -15.71
N ARG A 12 -2.34 -3.34 -16.83
CA ARG A 12 -2.72 -2.73 -18.11
C ARG A 12 -4.16 -2.18 -18.07
N SER A 13 -5.11 -2.86 -17.42
CA SER A 13 -6.50 -2.39 -17.27
C SER A 13 -6.66 -1.27 -16.22
N THR A 14 -5.84 -1.28 -15.18
CA THR A 14 -5.72 -0.24 -14.12
C THR A 14 -4.69 0.85 -14.47
N ARG A 15 -4.04 0.75 -15.63
CA ARG A 15 -3.01 1.68 -16.15
C ARG A 15 -1.80 1.88 -15.23
N GLN A 16 -1.47 0.88 -14.41
CA GLN A 16 -0.41 0.91 -13.40
C GLN A 16 1.03 0.68 -13.92
N LEU A 17 1.22 0.47 -15.22
CA LEU A 17 2.54 0.34 -15.82
C LEU A 17 3.23 1.70 -16.01
N PRO A 18 4.56 1.82 -15.77
CA PRO A 18 5.33 2.98 -16.20
C PRO A 18 5.18 3.19 -17.71
N VAL A 19 4.96 4.44 -18.13
CA VAL A 19 4.95 4.81 -19.56
C VAL A 19 6.38 4.74 -20.04
N VAL A 20 6.79 3.56 -20.49
CA VAL A 20 8.05 3.34 -21.19
C VAL A 20 7.66 3.09 -22.64
N GLU A 21 8.12 3.96 -23.54
CA GLU A 21 7.79 3.95 -24.99
C GLU A 21 8.23 2.66 -25.71
N LYS A 22 9.09 1.86 -25.06
CA LYS A 22 9.23 0.44 -25.34
C LYS A 22 8.51 -0.30 -24.23
N GLU A 23 7.53 -1.12 -24.61
CA GLU A 23 6.93 -2.09 -23.70
C GLU A 23 8.08 -2.78 -22.94
N LEU A 24 8.20 -2.52 -21.64
CA LEU A 24 8.90 -3.43 -20.76
C LEU A 24 8.00 -4.66 -20.69
N VAL A 25 8.09 -5.49 -21.73
CA VAL A 25 7.48 -6.80 -21.81
C VAL A 25 8.21 -7.65 -20.77
N PHE A 26 7.84 -7.47 -19.49
CA PHE A 26 8.19 -8.38 -18.42
C PHE A 26 7.38 -9.66 -18.67
N GLY A 27 7.90 -10.46 -19.60
CA GLY A 27 7.09 -11.36 -20.40
C GLY A 27 6.31 -12.37 -19.58
N LYS A 28 5.01 -12.46 -19.89
CA LYS A 28 4.23 -13.71 -19.86
C LYS A 28 5.12 -14.87 -20.33
N ARG A 29 5.92 -14.66 -21.38
CA ARG A 29 6.95 -15.60 -21.87
C ARG A 29 8.03 -16.03 -20.87
N SER A 30 8.47 -15.21 -19.93
CA SER A 30 9.54 -15.60 -18.99
C SER A 30 8.97 -16.38 -17.80
N THR A 31 7.79 -16.01 -17.30
CA THR A 31 7.07 -16.80 -16.29
C THR A 31 6.45 -18.06 -16.90
N ASP A 32 5.96 -18.01 -18.13
CA ASP A 32 5.42 -19.16 -18.86
C ASP A 32 6.54 -20.08 -19.36
N ALA A 33 7.71 -19.54 -19.74
CA ALA A 33 8.89 -20.37 -20.09
C ALA A 33 9.65 -20.86 -18.86
N ALA A 34 9.61 -20.16 -17.73
CA ALA A 34 10.03 -20.71 -16.44
C ALA A 34 9.02 -21.77 -16.01
N ALA A 35 7.73 -21.51 -16.12
CA ALA A 35 6.68 -22.46 -15.78
C ALA A 35 6.62 -23.69 -16.72
N ALA A 36 7.02 -23.53 -17.99
CA ALA A 36 7.15 -24.64 -18.94
C ALA A 36 8.46 -25.43 -18.81
N ARG A 37 9.49 -24.83 -18.17
CA ARG A 37 10.75 -25.50 -17.81
C ARG A 37 10.73 -26.07 -16.38
N SER A 38 9.86 -25.53 -15.54
CA SER A 38 9.57 -25.94 -14.17
C SER A 38 8.61 -27.11 -14.17
N THR A 39 8.91 -28.15 -13.40
CA THR A 39 7.97 -29.26 -13.13
C THR A 39 6.74 -28.75 -12.37
N ALA A 40 6.90 -27.72 -11.53
CA ALA A 40 5.84 -27.09 -10.76
C ALA A 40 4.94 -26.13 -11.56
N GLY A 41 5.52 -25.37 -12.48
CA GLY A 41 4.81 -24.30 -13.19
C GLY A 41 3.73 -24.78 -14.18
N ALA A 42 3.80 -26.03 -14.63
CA ALA A 42 2.79 -26.62 -15.51
C ALA A 42 1.41 -26.83 -14.84
N ALA A 43 1.37 -26.91 -13.50
CA ALA A 43 0.15 -27.25 -12.75
C ALA A 43 -0.39 -26.07 -11.91
N TRP A 44 0.47 -25.18 -11.39
CA TRP A 44 0.03 -23.94 -10.73
C TRP A 44 -0.26 -22.81 -11.72
N GLY A 45 0.03 -23.02 -13.02
CA GLY A 45 -0.25 -22.10 -14.11
C GLY A 45 -1.74 -21.97 -14.42
N LYS A 46 -2.41 -21.03 -13.73
CA LYS A 46 -3.45 -20.08 -14.21
C LYS A 46 -4.16 -19.31 -13.10
N SER A 47 -4.00 -19.72 -11.83
CA SER A 47 -4.72 -19.15 -10.68
C SER A 47 -3.77 -18.72 -9.54
N SER A 48 -2.57 -18.20 -9.85
CA SER A 48 -1.94 -17.34 -8.85
C SER A 48 -2.88 -16.15 -8.70
N ARG A 49 -3.60 -16.09 -7.57
CA ARG A 49 -4.29 -14.89 -7.09
C ARG A 49 -3.24 -13.80 -7.00
N LYS A 50 -3.05 -13.16 -8.15
CA LYS A 50 -2.65 -11.79 -8.25
C LYS A 50 -3.76 -11.06 -7.50
N TRP A 51 -3.41 -10.04 -6.74
CA TRP A 51 -4.42 -9.13 -6.20
C TRP A 51 -5.06 -8.42 -7.39
N VAL A 52 -5.99 -9.13 -8.02
CA VAL A 52 -6.76 -8.77 -9.19
C VAL A 52 -8.07 -8.30 -8.63
N ALA A 53 -8.34 -7.02 -8.79
CA ALA A 53 -9.63 -6.42 -8.59
C ALA A 53 -10.73 -7.36 -9.10
N ALA A 54 -11.50 -7.95 -8.18
CA ALA A 54 -12.74 -8.61 -8.50
C ALA A 54 -13.77 -7.52 -8.76
N SER A 55 -13.81 -7.03 -10.01
CA SER A 55 -15.03 -7.00 -10.83
C SER A 55 -14.90 -5.99 -11.97
N THR A 56 -15.20 -6.51 -13.16
CA THR A 56 -15.53 -5.74 -14.35
C THR A 56 -16.86 -5.01 -14.14
N SER A 57 -16.85 -3.87 -13.45
CA SER A 57 -17.89 -2.85 -13.57
C SER A 57 -17.46 -1.58 -12.84
N SER A 58 -17.44 -0.46 -13.58
CA SER A 58 -17.50 0.90 -13.07
C SER A 58 -16.62 1.24 -11.85
N ARG A 59 -15.36 1.65 -12.09
CA ARG A 59 -14.62 2.71 -11.37
C ARG A 59 -14.83 2.88 -9.85
N GLU A 60 -15.14 1.83 -9.12
CA GLU A 60 -15.02 1.76 -7.68
C GLU A 60 -13.61 1.25 -7.41
N PHE A 61 -12.84 2.00 -6.61
CA PHE A 61 -11.57 1.54 -6.05
C PHE A 61 -11.86 0.39 -5.08
N GLY A 62 -12.19 -0.78 -5.65
CA GLY A 62 -12.44 -2.04 -4.96
C GLY A 62 -11.14 -2.75 -4.61
N ASP A 63 -11.22 -3.52 -3.53
CA ASP A 63 -10.22 -4.44 -2.96
C ASP A 63 -9.15 -3.82 -2.04
N ALA A 64 -9.55 -3.64 -0.78
CA ALA A 64 -8.62 -3.49 0.33
C ALA A 64 -7.87 -4.81 0.54
N MET A 65 -6.56 -4.83 0.28
CA MET A 65 -5.68 -5.94 0.73
C MET A 65 -6.03 -6.32 2.17
N PRO A 66 -6.22 -7.61 2.49
CA PRO A 66 -6.58 -8.08 3.83
C PRO A 66 -5.67 -7.50 4.92
N ARG A 67 -6.25 -7.29 6.10
CA ARG A 67 -5.54 -6.65 7.21
C ARG A 67 -4.30 -7.44 7.63
N GLU A 68 -4.38 -8.76 7.56
CA GLU A 68 -3.31 -9.70 7.90
C GLU A 68 -2.12 -9.48 6.97
N LEU A 69 -2.38 -9.35 5.67
CA LEU A 69 -1.35 -9.07 4.68
C LEU A 69 -0.81 -7.65 4.76
N ARG A 70 -1.63 -6.65 5.14
CA ARG A 70 -1.12 -5.29 5.43
C ARG A 70 -0.12 -5.32 6.58
N THR A 71 -0.41 -6.12 7.59
CA THR A 71 0.47 -6.33 8.75
C THR A 71 1.75 -7.06 8.33
N LEU A 72 1.65 -8.09 7.49
CA LEU A 72 2.80 -8.77 6.91
C LEU A 72 3.69 -7.80 6.12
N VAL A 73 3.11 -6.98 5.23
CA VAL A 73 3.85 -5.99 4.43
C VAL A 73 4.56 -4.99 5.33
N ALA A 74 3.88 -4.46 6.35
CA ALA A 74 4.47 -3.50 7.29
C ALA A 74 5.65 -4.11 8.06
N ALA A 75 5.46 -5.30 8.67
CA ALA A 75 6.52 -5.99 9.40
C ALA A 75 7.70 -6.35 8.50
N SER A 76 7.43 -6.85 7.29
CA SER A 76 8.45 -7.21 6.29
C SER A 76 9.23 -6.00 5.80
N PHE A 77 8.56 -4.85 5.64
CA PHE A 77 9.19 -3.61 5.23
C PHE A 77 10.16 -3.08 6.30
N ASP A 78 9.82 -3.22 7.58
CA ASP A 78 10.71 -2.84 8.69
C ASP A 78 11.97 -3.70 8.73
N VAL A 79 11.86 -5.01 8.46
CA VAL A 79 13.01 -5.89 8.31
C VAL A 79 13.83 -5.47 7.08
N PHE A 80 13.17 -5.28 5.94
CA PHE A 80 13.80 -4.93 4.67
C PHE A 80 14.60 -3.64 4.76
N THR A 81 14.00 -2.55 5.22
CA THR A 81 14.71 -1.26 5.33
C THR A 81 15.92 -1.33 6.26
N ARG A 82 15.84 -2.16 7.31
CA ARG A 82 16.95 -2.39 8.25
C ARG A 82 18.09 -3.18 7.60
N THR A 83 17.76 -4.17 6.77
CA THR A 83 18.78 -4.91 5.99
C THR A 83 19.41 -4.01 4.92
N GLN A 84 18.64 -3.09 4.32
CA GLN A 84 19.15 -2.15 3.32
C GLN A 84 20.18 -1.15 3.87
N LYS A 85 20.03 -0.69 5.11
CA LYS A 85 20.96 0.28 5.73
C LYS A 85 22.38 -0.28 5.97
N LYS A 86 22.56 -1.60 5.97
CA LYS A 86 23.85 -2.25 6.20
C LYS A 86 24.40 -2.81 4.89
N THR A 87 25.55 -2.29 4.45
CA THR A 87 26.22 -2.69 3.19
C THR A 87 26.64 -4.16 3.19
N GLN A 88 27.04 -4.70 4.35
CA GLN A 88 27.32 -6.12 4.52
C GLN A 88 26.60 -6.62 5.77
N LEU A 89 25.74 -7.63 5.61
CA LEU A 89 25.23 -8.40 6.73
C LEU A 89 26.11 -9.64 6.88
N GLY A 90 26.76 -9.80 8.03
CA GLY A 90 27.36 -11.08 8.38
C GLY A 90 26.29 -12.18 8.46
N ALA A 91 26.70 -13.45 8.36
CA ALA A 91 25.79 -14.60 8.35
C ALA A 91 24.72 -14.56 9.46
N PHE A 92 25.12 -14.21 10.69
CA PHE A 92 24.19 -14.05 11.82
C PHE A 92 23.10 -12.99 11.56
N GLY A 93 23.45 -11.88 10.92
CA GLY A 93 22.50 -10.83 10.57
C GLY A 93 21.49 -11.28 9.51
N VAL A 94 21.94 -12.07 8.52
CA VAL A 94 21.06 -12.65 7.49
C VAL A 94 20.12 -13.68 8.12
N THR A 95 20.63 -14.61 8.94
CA THR A 95 19.80 -15.60 9.64
C THR A 95 18.78 -14.92 10.57
N ARG A 96 19.18 -13.86 11.28
CA ARG A 96 18.24 -13.08 12.09
C ARG A 96 17.13 -12.44 11.25
N ALA A 97 17.48 -11.81 10.13
CA ALA A 97 16.49 -11.20 9.24
C ALA A 97 15.54 -12.27 8.66
N SER A 98 16.07 -13.43 8.25
CA SER A 98 15.29 -14.58 7.79
C SER A 98 14.26 -15.03 8.82
N ARG A 99 14.67 -15.15 10.10
CA ARG A 99 13.75 -15.50 11.19
C ARG A 99 12.66 -14.45 11.38
N GLU A 100 13.02 -13.16 11.37
CA GLU A 100 12.04 -12.07 11.51
C GLU A 100 11.00 -12.10 10.38
N TYR A 101 11.39 -12.37 9.13
CA TYR A 101 10.45 -12.58 8.02
C TYR A 101 9.57 -13.82 8.23
N ARG A 102 10.17 -14.94 8.66
CA ARG A 102 9.45 -16.19 8.92
C ARG A 102 8.40 -16.00 10.00
N GLU A 103 8.72 -15.34 11.10
CA GLU A 103 7.77 -15.07 12.19
C GLU A 103 6.67 -14.10 11.75
N ALA A 104 6.97 -13.11 10.89
CA ALA A 104 5.95 -12.24 10.31
C ALA A 104 4.97 -13.04 9.42
N LEU A 105 5.48 -13.97 8.62
CA LEU A 105 4.66 -14.87 7.79
C LEU A 105 3.82 -15.82 8.65
N LYS A 106 4.39 -16.44 9.69
CA LYS A 106 3.64 -17.27 10.66
C LYS A 106 2.51 -16.49 11.32
N THR A 107 2.78 -15.28 11.79
CA THR A 107 1.77 -14.41 12.39
C THR A 107 0.64 -14.10 11.41
N CYS A 108 0.96 -13.89 10.14
CA CYS A 108 -0.04 -13.69 9.08
C CYS A 108 -0.88 -14.96 8.85
N ILE A 109 -0.25 -16.13 8.82
CA ILE A 109 -0.92 -17.43 8.65
C ILE A 109 -1.89 -17.68 9.80
N PHE A 110 -1.44 -17.56 11.06
CA PHE A 110 -2.31 -17.76 12.22
C PHE A 110 -3.49 -16.78 12.25
N ALA A 111 -3.26 -15.50 11.93
CA ALA A 111 -4.35 -14.52 11.88
C ALA A 111 -5.37 -14.83 10.76
N LEU A 112 -4.92 -15.40 9.64
CA LEU A 112 -5.80 -15.85 8.56
C LEU A 112 -6.57 -17.13 8.95
N GLU A 113 -5.93 -18.08 9.62
CA GLU A 113 -6.56 -19.28 10.16
C GLU A 113 -7.67 -18.89 11.14
N ASP A 114 -7.37 -18.10 12.18
CA ASP A 114 -8.34 -17.65 13.18
C ASP A 114 -9.56 -16.98 12.52
N ARG A 115 -9.32 -16.14 11.51
CA ARG A 115 -10.38 -15.46 10.75
C ARG A 115 -11.22 -16.43 9.93
N LEU A 116 -10.60 -17.43 9.30
CA LEU A 116 -11.30 -18.45 8.54
C LEU A 116 -12.12 -19.35 9.45
N GLU A 117 -11.58 -19.71 10.61
CA GLU A 117 -12.29 -20.49 11.62
C GLU A 117 -13.53 -19.77 12.15
N ALA A 118 -13.42 -18.47 12.43
CA ALA A 118 -14.53 -17.65 12.88
C ALA A 118 -15.65 -17.49 11.84
N ASN A 119 -15.35 -17.63 10.54
CA ASN A 119 -16.28 -17.39 9.44
C ASN A 119 -16.80 -18.67 8.75
N LYS A 120 -16.54 -19.86 9.32
CA LYS A 120 -16.91 -21.18 8.74
C LYS A 120 -18.39 -21.30 8.32
N ASP A 121 -19.30 -20.52 8.93
CA ASP A 121 -20.74 -20.65 8.73
C ASP A 121 -21.37 -19.69 7.68
N THR A 122 -20.61 -18.77 7.07
CA THR A 122 -21.24 -17.59 6.41
C THR A 122 -20.92 -17.30 4.94
N ASN A 123 -20.02 -17.98 4.21
CA ASN A 123 -19.65 -17.50 2.86
C ASN A 123 -19.20 -18.50 1.78
N VAL A 124 -19.42 -18.08 0.51
CA VAL A 124 -19.14 -18.75 -0.77
C VAL A 124 -17.65 -18.67 -1.20
N ASN A 125 -16.80 -17.93 -0.47
CA ASN A 125 -15.39 -17.65 -0.82
C ASN A 125 -14.34 -18.38 0.03
N THR A 126 -14.77 -19.34 0.87
CA THR A 126 -13.90 -20.06 1.82
C THR A 126 -12.88 -20.97 1.14
N GLU A 127 -13.23 -21.56 -0.01
CA GLU A 127 -12.32 -22.45 -0.76
C GLU A 127 -11.11 -21.69 -1.30
N GLU A 128 -11.31 -20.56 -1.97
CA GLU A 128 -10.21 -19.78 -2.54
C GLU A 128 -9.32 -19.10 -1.46
N GLU A 129 -9.88 -18.75 -0.30
CA GLU A 129 -9.08 -18.29 0.85
C GLU A 129 -8.29 -19.44 1.49
N GLY A 130 -8.84 -20.66 1.49
CA GLY A 130 -8.16 -21.88 1.93
C GLY A 130 -6.96 -22.23 1.04
N GLU A 131 -7.13 -22.22 -0.28
CA GLU A 131 -6.02 -22.44 -1.23
C GLU A 131 -4.89 -21.40 -1.04
N PHE A 132 -5.24 -20.15 -0.75
CA PHE A 132 -4.26 -19.10 -0.47
C PHE A 132 -3.54 -19.33 0.87
N LEU A 133 -4.26 -19.77 1.91
CA LEU A 133 -3.66 -20.17 3.18
C LEU A 133 -2.66 -21.31 2.99
N ASP A 134 -3.01 -22.31 2.18
CA ASP A 134 -2.11 -23.43 1.85
C ASP A 134 -0.86 -22.95 1.11
N LEU A 135 -1.01 -22.01 0.17
CA LEU A 135 0.13 -21.37 -0.49
C LEU A 135 1.05 -20.65 0.51
N LEU A 136 0.51 -19.98 1.53
CA LEU A 136 1.31 -19.33 2.56
C LEU A 136 2.02 -20.35 3.47
N LYS A 137 1.40 -21.47 3.80
CA LYS A 137 2.02 -22.56 4.58
C LYS A 137 3.14 -23.24 3.80
N VAL A 138 2.90 -23.56 2.54
CA VAL A 138 3.93 -24.08 1.61
C VAL A 138 5.09 -23.10 1.52
N SER A 139 4.78 -21.81 1.32
CA SER A 139 5.76 -20.73 1.32
C SER A 139 6.58 -20.72 2.62
N LEU A 140 5.93 -20.77 3.78
CA LEU A 140 6.60 -20.80 5.07
C LEU A 140 7.59 -21.98 5.20
N ALA A 141 7.18 -23.16 4.75
CA ALA A 141 8.02 -24.36 4.77
C ALA A 141 9.26 -24.20 3.88
N ILE A 142 9.09 -23.69 2.65
CA ILE A 142 10.20 -23.39 1.72
C ILE A 142 11.16 -22.37 2.34
N TRP A 143 10.64 -21.29 2.90
CA TRP A 143 11.47 -20.26 3.51
C TRP A 143 12.29 -20.81 4.68
N HIS A 144 11.66 -21.61 5.55
CA HIS A 144 12.35 -22.24 6.67
C HIS A 144 13.46 -23.19 6.17
N LEU A 145 13.23 -23.97 5.11
CA LEU A 145 14.26 -24.83 4.54
C LEU A 145 15.43 -24.02 3.94
N CYS A 146 15.14 -22.95 3.20
CA CYS A 146 16.16 -22.02 2.70
C CYS A 146 16.97 -21.39 3.85
N GLU A 147 16.32 -21.07 4.99
CA GLU A 147 17.03 -20.59 6.17
C GLU A 147 18.06 -21.62 6.68
N LEU A 148 17.65 -22.88 6.80
CA LEU A 148 18.48 -23.96 7.32
C LEU A 148 19.66 -24.31 6.40
N LEU A 149 19.43 -24.36 5.07
CA LEU A 149 20.41 -24.84 4.10
C LEU A 149 21.19 -23.75 3.39
N LEU A 150 20.57 -22.60 3.09
CA LEU A 150 21.17 -21.58 2.21
C LEU A 150 21.59 -20.31 2.96
N LEU A 151 20.86 -19.92 4.02
CA LEU A 151 21.11 -18.65 4.73
C LEU A 151 21.91 -18.81 6.03
N ARG A 152 22.01 -20.04 6.56
CA ARG A 152 22.86 -20.36 7.71
C ARG A 152 24.32 -20.40 7.26
N GLY A 153 25.14 -19.53 7.83
CA GLY A 153 26.57 -19.51 7.51
C GLY A 153 27.29 -20.74 8.08
N GLY A 154 27.96 -21.52 7.23
CA GLY A 154 28.77 -22.68 7.62
C GLY A 154 29.08 -23.60 6.44
N ALA A 155 30.13 -24.42 6.54
CA ALA A 155 30.43 -25.44 5.54
C ALA A 155 29.45 -26.63 5.66
N ARG A 156 28.98 -27.18 4.53
CA ARG A 156 28.11 -28.37 4.47
C ARG A 156 28.72 -29.50 5.31
N GLY A 157 27.93 -30.05 6.24
CA GLY A 157 28.33 -31.16 7.12
C GLY A 157 29.20 -30.82 8.32
N ALA A 158 29.63 -29.57 8.49
CA ALA A 158 30.22 -29.12 9.76
C ALA A 158 29.16 -28.98 10.86
N ASP A 159 27.93 -28.68 10.46
CA ASP A 159 26.80 -28.49 11.37
C ASP A 159 26.18 -29.83 11.79
N ARG A 160 26.43 -30.19 13.05
CA ARG A 160 26.04 -31.47 13.63
C ARG A 160 24.56 -31.53 14.00
N THR A 161 23.89 -30.38 14.11
CA THR A 161 22.47 -30.32 14.50
C THR A 161 21.54 -30.27 13.30
N LEU A 162 22.05 -30.05 12.10
CA LEU A 162 21.24 -29.85 10.90
C LEU A 162 20.30 -31.02 10.60
N ALA A 163 20.74 -32.27 10.79
CA ALA A 163 19.86 -33.43 10.60
C ALA A 163 18.63 -33.38 11.52
N TYR A 164 18.84 -33.07 12.79
CA TYR A 164 17.75 -32.91 13.76
C TYR A 164 16.90 -31.68 13.48
N GLU A 165 17.49 -30.57 13.08
CA GLU A 165 16.74 -29.36 12.70
C GLU A 165 15.86 -29.59 11.46
N LEU A 166 16.32 -30.37 10.49
CA LEU A 166 15.51 -30.79 9.35
C LEU A 166 14.40 -31.76 9.76
N ALA A 167 14.65 -32.63 10.74
CA ALA A 167 13.60 -33.49 11.30
C ALA A 167 12.52 -32.66 12.01
N LEU A 168 12.91 -31.66 12.80
CA LEU A 168 11.98 -30.70 13.41
C LEU A 168 11.22 -29.88 12.36
N TRP A 169 11.87 -29.54 11.24
CA TRP A 169 11.19 -28.91 10.11
C TRP A 169 10.11 -29.82 9.49
N LEU A 170 10.39 -31.12 9.28
CA LEU A 170 9.38 -32.08 8.82
C LEU A 170 8.23 -32.22 9.82
N GLN A 171 8.52 -32.19 11.12
CA GLN A 171 7.50 -32.21 12.15
C GLN A 171 6.54 -31.01 12.04
N GLU A 172 7.11 -29.81 11.91
CA GLU A 172 6.34 -28.57 11.86
C GLU A 172 5.49 -28.46 10.60
N HIS A 173 6.06 -28.77 9.42
CA HIS A 173 5.42 -28.47 8.13
C HIS A 173 4.66 -29.64 7.49
N TYR A 174 5.00 -30.89 7.84
CA TYR A 174 4.35 -32.09 7.26
C TYR A 174 3.61 -32.94 8.29
N CYS A 175 4.15 -33.08 9.50
CA CYS A 175 3.68 -34.09 10.45
C CYS A 175 2.81 -33.54 11.58
N SER A 176 2.38 -32.28 11.56
CA SER A 176 1.59 -31.68 12.65
C SER A 176 0.34 -32.50 12.99
N THR A 177 -0.45 -32.86 11.98
CA THR A 177 -1.66 -33.70 12.16
C THR A 177 -1.36 -35.13 12.60
N LEU A 178 -0.21 -35.69 12.19
CA LEU A 178 0.24 -37.01 12.62
C LEU A 178 0.62 -36.98 14.11
N LEU A 179 1.33 -35.93 14.54
CA LEU A 179 1.74 -35.73 15.92
C LEU A 179 0.52 -35.57 16.84
N GLU A 180 -0.45 -34.73 16.47
CA GLU A 180 -1.70 -34.56 17.21
C GLU A 180 -2.47 -35.88 17.37
N LYS A 181 -2.59 -36.66 16.29
CA LYS A 181 -3.24 -37.98 16.33
C LYS A 181 -2.49 -38.95 17.24
N THR A 182 -1.16 -38.98 17.13
CA THR A 182 -0.30 -39.88 17.93
C THR A 182 -0.37 -39.51 19.41
N GLU A 183 -0.42 -38.22 19.75
CA GLU A 183 -0.59 -37.73 21.12
C GLU A 183 -1.98 -38.06 21.68
N ALA A 184 -3.04 -37.87 20.89
CA ALA A 184 -4.40 -38.25 21.30
C ALA A 184 -4.53 -39.76 21.58
N GLU A 185 -3.94 -40.60 20.73
CA GLU A 185 -3.90 -42.06 20.93
C GLU A 185 -3.04 -42.45 22.14
N SER A 186 -1.90 -41.80 22.34
CA SER A 186 -1.05 -41.94 23.53
C SER A 186 -1.84 -41.72 24.82
N GLU A 187 -2.59 -40.62 24.90
CA GLU A 187 -3.41 -40.29 26.08
C GLU A 187 -4.60 -41.23 26.26
N ARG A 188 -5.18 -41.74 25.17
CA ARG A 188 -6.23 -42.77 25.22
C ARG A 188 -5.70 -44.08 25.80
N LEU A 189 -4.53 -44.53 25.34
CA LEU A 189 -3.91 -45.80 25.73
C LEU A 189 -3.46 -45.79 27.21
N LYS A 190 -2.90 -44.68 27.70
CA LYS A 190 -2.46 -44.55 29.11
C LYS A 190 -3.58 -44.79 30.13
N LYS A 191 -4.83 -44.54 29.76
CA LYS A 191 -6.01 -44.72 30.62
C LYS A 191 -6.44 -46.20 30.74
N GLN A 192 -5.96 -47.08 29.87
CA GLN A 192 -6.30 -48.50 29.89
C GLN A 192 -5.51 -49.25 30.97
N GLN A 193 -6.10 -50.33 31.52
CA GLN A 193 -5.42 -51.17 32.51
C GLN A 193 -4.33 -52.07 31.91
N LYS A 194 -4.56 -52.60 30.70
CA LYS A 194 -3.64 -53.46 29.94
C LYS A 194 -3.45 -52.91 28.53
N PRO A 195 -2.77 -51.77 28.37
CA PRO A 195 -2.67 -51.08 27.10
C PRO A 195 -1.96 -51.94 26.04
N GLU A 196 -1.06 -52.86 26.44
CA GLU A 196 -0.31 -53.72 25.52
C GLU A 196 -1.14 -54.71 24.68
N GLN A 197 -2.42 -54.89 25.04
CA GLN A 197 -3.35 -55.75 24.30
C GLN A 197 -4.05 -55.01 23.14
N ASP A 198 -4.03 -53.68 23.16
CA ASP A 198 -4.57 -52.86 22.08
C ASP A 198 -3.61 -52.92 20.88
N PRO A 199 -4.09 -53.23 19.66
CA PRO A 199 -3.22 -53.32 18.48
C PRO A 199 -2.48 -52.00 18.19
N ALA A 200 -3.05 -50.86 18.61
CA ALA A 200 -2.43 -49.55 18.41
C ALA A 200 -1.28 -49.26 19.39
N PHE A 201 -1.08 -50.08 20.44
CA PHE A 201 -0.10 -49.77 21.50
C PHE A 201 1.33 -49.69 20.98
N TRP A 202 1.82 -50.77 20.36
CA TRP A 202 3.19 -50.82 19.88
C TRP A 202 3.42 -49.88 18.70
N SER A 203 2.44 -49.76 17.80
CA SER A 203 2.51 -48.82 16.68
C SER A 203 2.59 -47.37 17.16
N THR A 204 1.85 -46.99 18.21
CA THR A 204 1.91 -45.63 18.78
C THR A 204 3.29 -45.35 19.40
N ILE A 205 3.86 -46.32 20.14
CA ILE A 205 5.21 -46.16 20.73
C ILE A 205 6.26 -46.03 19.62
N GLN A 206 6.17 -46.84 18.55
CA GLN A 206 7.08 -46.76 17.42
C GLN A 206 6.93 -45.44 16.66
N SER A 207 5.71 -44.97 16.43
CA SER A 207 5.46 -43.65 15.83
C SER A 207 6.09 -42.54 16.67
N LEU A 208 5.98 -42.57 18.00
CA LEU A 208 6.63 -41.60 18.89
C LEU A 208 8.16 -41.66 18.81
N VAL A 209 8.74 -42.85 18.66
CA VAL A 209 10.19 -43.00 18.45
C VAL A 209 10.62 -42.47 17.08
N MET A 210 9.85 -42.75 16.02
CA MET A 210 10.10 -42.25 14.67
C MET A 210 9.97 -40.73 14.59
N THR A 211 9.14 -40.12 15.43
CA THR A 211 9.04 -38.66 15.60
C THR A 211 10.03 -38.12 16.64
N GLY A 212 10.97 -38.91 17.16
CA GLY A 212 11.99 -38.42 18.09
C GLY A 212 11.49 -38.05 19.50
N ASP A 213 10.27 -38.43 19.89
CA ASP A 213 9.71 -38.23 21.23
C ASP A 213 9.82 -39.48 22.11
N GLY A 214 11.07 -39.81 22.46
CA GLY A 214 11.40 -40.88 23.40
C GLY A 214 10.73 -40.76 24.79
N PRO A 215 10.63 -39.56 25.41
CA PRO A 215 9.93 -39.39 26.69
C PRO A 215 8.45 -39.77 26.65
N SER A 216 7.71 -39.38 25.61
CA SER A 216 6.31 -39.77 25.47
C SER A 216 6.17 -41.25 25.17
N ALA A 217 7.07 -41.82 24.35
CA ALA A 217 7.14 -43.27 24.12
C ALA A 217 7.34 -44.03 25.43
N TRP A 218 8.24 -43.56 26.30
CA TRP A 218 8.43 -44.13 27.63
C TRP A 218 7.20 -43.95 28.53
N SER A 219 6.53 -42.80 28.48
CA SER A 219 5.33 -42.53 29.29
C SER A 219 4.23 -43.56 29.04
N ILE A 220 4.01 -43.96 27.78
CA ILE A 220 3.08 -45.05 27.43
C ILE A 220 3.65 -46.40 27.87
N LEU A 221 4.92 -46.68 27.58
CA LEU A 221 5.55 -47.96 27.91
C LEU A 221 5.57 -48.25 29.42
N ALA A 222 5.72 -47.22 30.26
CA ALA A 222 5.62 -47.31 31.71
C ALA A 222 4.21 -47.72 32.18
N SER A 223 3.21 -47.63 31.32
CA SER A 223 1.85 -48.09 31.62
C SER A 223 1.63 -49.58 31.37
N HIS A 224 2.61 -50.28 30.79
CA HIS A 224 2.58 -51.72 30.49
C HIS A 224 2.35 -52.56 31.75
N SER A 225 1.46 -53.55 31.67
CA SER A 225 1.05 -54.35 32.82
C SER A 225 2.21 -55.05 33.52
N SER A 226 3.14 -55.67 32.76
CA SER A 226 4.35 -56.31 33.28
C SER A 226 5.30 -55.36 34.01
N TYR A 227 5.27 -54.06 33.72
CA TYR A 227 6.06 -53.07 34.46
C TYR A 227 5.32 -52.63 35.73
N LYS A 228 4.02 -52.35 35.63
CA LYS A 228 3.17 -52.00 36.79
C LYS A 228 3.14 -53.11 37.86
N SER A 229 3.14 -54.37 37.43
CA SER A 229 3.18 -55.52 38.35
C SER A 229 4.47 -55.60 39.17
N LEU A 230 5.57 -54.99 38.72
CA LEU A 230 6.85 -54.97 39.47
C LEU A 230 6.82 -54.01 40.66
N PHE A 231 5.88 -53.06 40.70
CA PHE A 231 5.70 -52.10 41.79
C PHE A 231 4.54 -52.48 42.72
N SER A 232 3.71 -53.45 42.33
CA SER A 232 2.73 -54.07 43.22
C SER A 232 3.48 -55.08 44.09
N ARG A 233 3.35 -54.97 45.42
CA ARG A 233 4.16 -55.71 46.41
C ARG A 233 4.16 -57.23 46.15
N ASP A 234 5.34 -57.84 46.37
CA ASP A 234 5.62 -59.28 46.54
C ASP A 234 5.94 -60.14 45.30
N THR A 235 6.88 -59.74 44.44
CA THR A 235 7.56 -60.69 43.54
C THR A 235 9.07 -60.45 43.43
N MET A 236 9.84 -60.84 44.44
CA MET A 236 11.30 -61.04 44.31
C MET A 236 11.60 -62.39 43.61
N SER A 237 11.15 -62.55 42.38
CA SER A 237 11.61 -63.65 41.51
C SER A 237 12.79 -63.18 40.65
N LEU A 238 13.70 -64.09 40.30
CA LEU A 238 14.78 -63.81 39.34
C LEU A 238 14.25 -63.26 38.01
N THR A 239 13.04 -63.67 37.60
CA THR A 239 12.37 -63.21 36.38
C THR A 239 11.82 -61.78 36.51
N GLY A 240 11.42 -61.35 37.70
CA GLY A 240 11.00 -59.97 37.95
C GLY A 240 12.17 -58.99 37.91
N ALA A 241 13.34 -59.40 38.43
CA ALA A 241 14.55 -58.58 38.40
C ALA A 241 15.09 -58.37 36.98
N SER A 242 15.12 -59.42 36.15
CA SER A 242 15.52 -59.30 34.74
C SER A 242 14.53 -58.46 33.93
N THR A 243 13.23 -58.64 34.15
CA THR A 243 12.19 -57.80 33.51
C THR A 243 12.38 -56.33 33.88
N LYS A 244 12.57 -56.02 35.17
CA LYS A 244 12.83 -54.65 35.63
C LYS A 244 14.08 -54.05 34.97
N ALA A 245 15.16 -54.81 34.88
CA ALA A 245 16.40 -54.36 34.25
C ALA A 245 16.21 -54.06 32.76
N ALA A 246 15.47 -54.90 32.03
CA ALA A 246 15.15 -54.69 30.62
C ALA A 246 14.33 -53.40 30.42
N PHE A 247 13.26 -53.19 31.21
CA PHE A 247 12.48 -51.95 31.16
C PHE A 247 13.31 -50.71 31.50
N GLN A 248 14.18 -50.78 32.52
CA GLN A 248 15.07 -49.67 32.89
C GLN A 248 16.11 -49.37 31.81
N ALA A 249 16.64 -50.39 31.14
CA ALA A 249 17.58 -50.22 30.04
C ALA A 249 16.89 -49.53 28.84
N VAL A 250 15.68 -49.97 28.47
CA VAL A 250 14.88 -49.35 27.41
C VAL A 250 14.46 -47.92 27.81
N GLN A 251 14.08 -47.68 29.07
CA GLN A 251 13.80 -46.35 29.60
C GLN A 251 14.99 -45.41 29.39
N ASN A 252 16.19 -45.85 29.78
CA ASN A 252 17.38 -45.04 29.65
C ASN A 252 17.64 -44.69 28.18
N LEU A 253 17.53 -45.65 27.26
CA LEU A 253 17.72 -45.41 25.82
C LEU A 253 16.67 -44.45 25.24
N LEU A 254 15.40 -44.57 25.62
CA LEU A 254 14.34 -43.66 25.15
C LEU A 254 14.56 -42.24 25.68
N LEU A 255 14.99 -42.09 26.92
CA LEU A 255 15.23 -40.77 27.53
C LEU A 255 16.54 -40.11 27.06
N THR A 256 17.53 -40.89 26.61
CA THR A 256 18.81 -40.39 26.08
C THR A 256 18.87 -40.34 24.56
N MET A 257 17.72 -40.48 23.88
CA MET A 257 17.63 -40.43 22.43
C MET A 257 18.33 -39.16 21.87
N PRO A 258 19.25 -39.32 20.89
CA PRO A 258 19.97 -38.20 20.29
C PRO A 258 19.01 -37.20 19.58
N GLY A 259 19.36 -35.91 19.58
CA GLY A 259 18.63 -34.89 18.81
C GLY A 259 17.66 -34.00 19.57
N ARG A 260 17.46 -34.20 20.88
CA ARG A 260 16.59 -33.34 21.69
C ARG A 260 17.25 -31.99 22.01
N ALA A 261 16.55 -30.88 21.73
CA ALA A 261 16.97 -29.51 22.01
C ALA A 261 17.41 -29.24 23.47
N GLY A 262 16.94 -30.06 24.43
CA GLY A 262 17.26 -29.96 25.86
C GLY A 262 18.64 -30.48 26.29
N ASN A 263 19.36 -31.23 25.45
CA ASN A 263 20.73 -31.68 25.80
C ASN A 263 21.80 -30.61 25.53
N SER A 264 21.44 -29.50 24.88
CA SER A 264 22.33 -28.36 24.59
C SER A 264 22.92 -27.68 25.83
N ASN A 265 22.28 -27.81 26.99
CA ASN A 265 22.76 -27.24 28.26
C ASN A 265 23.63 -28.18 29.09
N ARG A 266 23.86 -29.43 28.64
CA ARG A 266 24.84 -30.32 29.27
C ARG A 266 26.15 -30.22 28.51
N THR A 267 27.04 -29.40 29.06
CA THR A 267 28.47 -29.26 28.77
C THR A 267 28.86 -28.74 27.38
N MET A 268 29.42 -27.53 27.38
CA MET A 268 30.34 -27.02 26.37
C MET A 268 31.34 -28.11 25.93
N GLY A 269 31.34 -28.44 24.64
CA GLY A 269 32.44 -29.12 23.93
C GLY A 269 32.55 -30.62 24.17
N HIS A 270 32.12 -31.43 23.19
CA HIS A 270 33.01 -32.06 22.19
C HIS A 270 32.48 -33.38 21.55
N ASP A 271 31.47 -34.07 22.08
CA ASP A 271 31.30 -35.52 21.77
C ASP A 271 29.95 -36.05 21.25
N GLY A 272 29.09 -35.21 20.65
CA GLY A 272 27.82 -35.67 20.04
C GLY A 272 27.86 -36.91 19.10
N PRO A 273 28.91 -37.14 18.28
CA PRO A 273 29.03 -38.37 17.47
C PRO A 273 29.36 -39.61 18.31
N ALA A 274 30.12 -39.44 19.39
CA ALA A 274 30.37 -40.49 20.35
C ALA A 274 29.11 -40.80 21.15
N GLU A 275 28.27 -39.80 21.43
CA GLU A 275 26.97 -39.97 22.10
C GLU A 275 25.97 -40.78 21.26
N TRP A 276 25.75 -40.43 19.97
CA TRP A 276 24.87 -41.24 19.10
C TRP A 276 25.42 -42.65 18.92
N LYS A 277 26.74 -42.80 18.69
CA LYS A 277 27.36 -44.11 18.51
C LYS A 277 27.22 -44.97 19.76
N THR A 278 27.50 -44.42 20.94
CA THR A 278 27.34 -45.12 22.23
C THR A 278 25.89 -45.52 22.46
N TRP A 279 24.95 -44.64 22.14
CA TRP A 279 23.51 -44.93 22.24
C TRP A 279 23.08 -46.04 21.28
N ASN A 280 23.50 -45.98 20.02
CA ASN A 280 23.18 -47.00 19.01
C ASN A 280 23.84 -48.34 19.35
N ASP A 281 25.10 -48.34 19.77
CA ASP A 281 25.82 -49.54 20.24
C ASP A 281 25.08 -50.17 21.44
N ALA A 282 24.53 -49.38 22.35
CA ALA A 282 23.71 -49.87 23.46
C ALA A 282 22.36 -50.45 23.00
N CYS A 283 21.71 -49.86 21.99
CA CYS A 283 20.51 -50.43 21.37
C CYS A 283 20.81 -51.81 20.75
N GLN A 284 21.90 -51.90 19.98
CA GLN A 284 22.36 -53.13 19.34
C GLN A 284 22.78 -54.19 20.38
N TYR A 285 23.44 -53.78 21.46
CA TYR A 285 23.82 -54.67 22.55
C TYR A 285 22.59 -55.32 23.19
N LEU A 286 21.61 -54.52 23.61
CA LEU A 286 20.38 -55.04 24.24
C LEU A 286 19.59 -55.96 23.31
N LEU A 287 19.48 -55.62 22.02
CA LEU A 287 18.82 -56.45 21.02
C LEU A 287 19.48 -57.84 20.89
N ASN A 288 20.80 -57.91 21.09
CA ASN A 288 21.58 -59.14 20.93
C ASN A 288 21.80 -59.93 22.23
N THR A 289 21.79 -59.31 23.41
CA THR A 289 22.13 -59.99 24.67
C THR A 289 20.95 -60.27 25.58
N ASP A 290 19.91 -59.42 25.59
CA ASP A 290 18.83 -59.53 26.56
C ASP A 290 17.77 -60.56 26.12
N GLY A 291 17.58 -61.59 26.95
CA GLY A 291 16.65 -62.69 26.65
C GLY A 291 15.17 -62.29 26.77
N TYR A 292 14.83 -61.32 27.62
CA TYR A 292 13.44 -60.85 27.79
C TYR A 292 13.00 -60.03 26.58
N ILE A 293 13.88 -59.16 26.08
CA ILE A 293 13.65 -58.36 24.86
C ILE A 293 13.40 -59.28 23.67
N LYS A 294 14.25 -60.30 23.46
CA LYS A 294 14.10 -61.25 22.34
C LYS A 294 12.82 -62.08 22.41
N ALA A 295 12.33 -62.36 23.62
CA ALA A 295 11.09 -63.12 23.81
C ALA A 295 9.83 -62.29 23.52
N ASN A 296 9.92 -60.96 23.55
CA ASN A 296 8.80 -60.07 23.31
C ASN A 296 8.95 -59.35 21.96
N ALA A 297 8.09 -59.70 21.01
CA ALA A 297 8.11 -59.15 19.65
C ALA A 297 7.97 -57.61 19.62
N GLY A 298 7.20 -57.03 20.54
CA GLY A 298 7.03 -55.57 20.64
C GLY A 298 8.31 -54.85 21.04
N PHE A 299 9.01 -55.36 22.06
CA PHE A 299 10.32 -54.83 22.48
C PHE A 299 11.40 -55.01 21.42
N THR A 300 11.40 -56.18 20.76
CA THR A 300 12.32 -56.43 19.64
C THR A 300 12.09 -55.40 18.54
N THR A 301 10.85 -55.25 18.07
CA THR A 301 10.52 -54.30 16.99
C THR A 301 10.81 -52.84 17.39
N LEU A 302 10.57 -52.47 18.65
CA LEU A 302 10.91 -51.15 19.19
C LEU A 302 12.41 -50.87 19.13
N LEU A 303 13.24 -51.80 19.59
CA LEU A 303 14.70 -51.64 19.54
C LEU A 303 15.24 -51.72 18.12
N GLU A 304 14.61 -52.50 17.24
CA GLU A 304 14.92 -52.50 15.80
C GLU A 304 14.57 -51.17 15.13
N THR A 305 13.49 -50.53 15.57
CA THR A 305 13.12 -49.17 15.15
C THR A 305 14.18 -48.18 15.63
N MET A 306 14.55 -48.20 16.92
CA MET A 306 15.58 -47.32 17.49
C MET A 306 16.96 -47.51 16.83
N ALA A 307 17.28 -48.74 16.44
CA ALA A 307 18.49 -49.10 15.69
C ALA A 307 18.43 -48.74 14.19
N ALA A 308 17.38 -48.05 13.74
CA ALA A 308 17.14 -47.61 12.37
C ALA A 308 17.16 -48.73 11.31
N LYS A 309 16.69 -49.94 11.64
CA LYS A 309 16.59 -51.04 10.65
C LYS A 309 15.63 -50.66 9.52
N GLU A 310 16.13 -50.70 8.28
CA GLU A 310 15.44 -50.18 7.10
C GLU A 310 14.08 -50.85 6.86
N ASP A 311 14.00 -52.18 6.95
CA ASP A 311 12.75 -52.92 6.70
C ASP A 311 11.65 -52.56 7.70
N VAL A 312 12.03 -52.38 8.97
CA VAL A 312 11.11 -52.05 10.07
C VAL A 312 10.59 -50.61 9.92
N LEU A 313 11.47 -49.67 9.55
CA LEU A 313 11.04 -48.29 9.32
C LEU A 313 10.09 -48.19 8.12
N LYS A 314 10.38 -48.90 7.02
CA LYS A 314 9.52 -48.93 5.83
C LYS A 314 8.14 -49.54 6.11
N SER A 315 8.06 -50.56 6.97
CA SER A 315 6.78 -51.20 7.30
C SER A 315 5.89 -50.33 8.18
N HIS A 316 6.47 -49.43 8.98
CA HIS A 316 5.73 -48.57 9.91
C HIS A 316 5.42 -47.18 9.35
N ALA A 317 6.30 -46.62 8.51
CA ALA A 317 6.01 -45.35 7.84
C ALA A 317 4.95 -45.54 6.75
N SER A 318 3.97 -44.63 6.71
CA SER A 318 2.92 -44.60 5.70
C SER A 318 3.23 -43.64 4.55
N THR A 319 4.16 -42.71 4.77
CA THR A 319 4.54 -41.65 3.82
C THR A 319 6.06 -41.47 3.75
N TRP A 320 6.52 -40.83 2.68
CA TRP A 320 7.96 -40.58 2.47
C TRP A 320 8.56 -39.67 3.54
N TYR A 321 7.80 -38.69 4.03
CA TYR A 321 8.27 -37.73 5.03
C TYR A 321 8.30 -38.34 6.43
N GLU A 322 7.42 -39.29 6.77
CA GLU A 322 7.49 -40.07 8.01
C GLU A 322 8.76 -40.92 8.05
N LEU A 323 9.06 -41.61 6.95
CA LEU A 323 10.30 -42.37 6.83
C LEU A 323 11.52 -41.45 6.91
N MET A 324 11.54 -40.35 6.17
CA MET A 324 12.65 -39.40 6.19
C MET A 324 12.88 -38.81 7.59
N MET A 325 11.82 -38.41 8.28
CA MET A 325 11.89 -37.92 9.66
C MET A 325 12.51 -38.96 10.61
N ALA A 326 12.05 -40.21 10.55
CA ALA A 326 12.60 -41.28 11.37
C ALA A 326 14.09 -41.49 11.11
N ARG A 327 14.49 -41.49 9.83
CA ARG A 327 15.90 -41.63 9.43
C ARG A 327 16.73 -40.44 9.93
N LEU A 328 16.22 -39.21 9.87
CA LEU A 328 16.94 -38.02 10.35
C LEU A 328 17.21 -38.03 11.87
N PHE A 329 16.32 -38.61 12.67
CA PHE A 329 16.52 -38.76 14.12
C PHE A 329 17.40 -39.97 14.49
N LEU A 330 17.22 -41.09 13.79
CA LEU A 330 17.74 -42.38 14.22
C LEU A 330 19.04 -42.80 13.51
N ASP A 331 19.26 -42.40 12.25
CA ASP A 331 20.53 -42.66 11.56
C ASP A 331 21.67 -41.79 12.10
N GLU A 332 22.90 -42.17 11.77
CA GLU A 332 24.09 -41.39 12.15
C GLU A 332 24.07 -39.99 11.50
N PRO A 333 24.04 -38.90 12.28
CA PRO A 333 23.91 -37.54 11.73
C PRO A 333 25.02 -37.16 10.74
N LYS A 334 26.25 -37.62 11.00
CA LYS A 334 27.40 -37.37 10.12
C LYS A 334 27.25 -38.02 8.75
N ALA A 335 26.68 -39.22 8.70
CA ALA A 335 26.47 -39.94 7.44
C ALA A 335 25.45 -39.23 6.56
N ILE A 336 24.44 -38.60 7.19
CA ILE A 336 23.37 -37.88 6.49
C ILE A 336 23.81 -36.48 6.03
N ALA A 337 24.66 -35.79 6.81
CA ALA A 337 24.92 -34.37 6.64
C ALA A 337 25.48 -33.95 5.26
N HIS A 338 26.07 -34.89 4.51
CA HIS A 338 26.58 -34.67 3.16
C HIS A 338 25.68 -35.25 2.04
N ARG A 339 24.54 -35.87 2.39
CA ARG A 339 23.74 -36.69 1.47
C ARG A 339 22.22 -36.54 1.67
N PHE A 340 21.76 -35.37 2.11
CA PHE A 340 20.32 -35.10 2.27
C PHE A 340 19.50 -35.36 1.00
N GLU A 341 20.04 -34.99 -0.17
CA GLU A 341 19.43 -35.26 -1.48
C GLU A 341 19.20 -36.76 -1.72
N PHE A 342 20.18 -37.60 -1.40
CA PHE A 342 20.06 -39.06 -1.53
C PHE A 342 19.10 -39.65 -0.52
N LEU A 343 19.11 -39.14 0.72
CA LEU A 343 18.16 -39.57 1.74
C LEU A 343 16.72 -39.28 1.30
N MET A 344 16.45 -38.07 0.84
CA MET A 344 15.13 -37.67 0.37
C MET A 344 14.70 -38.51 -0.84
N ALA A 345 15.57 -38.66 -1.85
CA ALA A 345 15.28 -39.47 -3.03
C ALA A 345 14.98 -40.94 -2.67
N ASN A 346 15.78 -41.54 -1.78
CA ASN A 346 15.57 -42.91 -1.32
C ASN A 346 14.24 -43.06 -0.58
N CYS A 347 13.92 -42.16 0.35
CA CYS A 347 12.64 -42.20 1.06
C CYS A 347 11.45 -41.99 0.12
N PHE A 348 11.59 -41.10 -0.85
CA PHE A 348 10.54 -40.81 -1.83
C PHE A 348 10.24 -42.02 -2.73
N CYS A 349 11.27 -42.65 -3.30
CA CYS A 349 11.14 -43.79 -4.22
C CYS A 349 10.48 -45.03 -3.59
N VAL A 350 10.50 -45.15 -2.25
CA VAL A 350 9.83 -46.25 -1.54
C VAL A 350 8.31 -46.17 -1.65
N TYR A 351 7.75 -44.97 -1.60
CA TYR A 351 6.29 -44.74 -1.56
C TYR A 351 5.73 -44.23 -2.88
N ASN A 352 6.58 -43.84 -3.82
CA ASN A 352 6.20 -43.26 -5.10
C ASN A 352 6.82 -44.07 -6.25
N LYS A 353 5.99 -44.47 -7.21
CA LYS A 353 6.39 -45.38 -8.31
C LYS A 353 7.18 -44.69 -9.42
N ASP A 354 6.97 -43.39 -9.64
CA ASP A 354 7.61 -42.59 -10.69
C ASP A 354 8.10 -41.25 -10.13
N GLU A 355 9.25 -40.73 -10.59
CA GLU A 355 9.70 -39.35 -10.29
C GLU A 355 8.65 -38.30 -10.72
N LYS A 356 7.80 -38.63 -11.69
CA LYS A 356 6.69 -37.79 -12.16
C LYS A 356 5.50 -37.73 -11.22
N SER A 357 5.44 -38.57 -10.18
CA SER A 357 4.38 -38.50 -9.16
C SER A 357 4.74 -37.57 -8.00
N MET A 358 5.91 -36.93 -8.03
CA MET A 358 6.35 -35.97 -7.02
C MET A 358 5.50 -34.70 -7.09
N GLY A 359 5.00 -34.26 -5.93
CA GLY A 359 4.25 -33.01 -5.85
C GLY A 359 5.13 -31.83 -6.23
N ASN A 360 4.53 -30.79 -6.80
CA ASN A 360 5.24 -29.57 -7.22
C ASN A 360 6.04 -28.94 -6.07
N PHE A 361 5.49 -28.96 -4.85
CA PHE A 361 6.17 -28.51 -3.65
C PHE A 361 7.40 -29.37 -3.33
N ASP A 362 7.26 -30.69 -3.41
CA ASP A 362 8.34 -31.65 -3.15
C ASP A 362 9.50 -31.46 -4.15
N CYS A 363 9.22 -31.12 -5.42
CA CYS A 363 10.25 -30.78 -6.40
C CYS A 363 11.09 -29.57 -5.97
N ILE A 364 10.45 -28.53 -5.42
CA ILE A 364 11.15 -27.33 -4.91
C ILE A 364 12.03 -27.71 -3.72
N ILE A 365 11.50 -28.51 -2.79
CA ILE A 365 12.24 -29.01 -1.63
C ILE A 365 13.46 -29.81 -2.08
N LEU A 366 13.29 -30.72 -3.05
CA LEU A 366 14.38 -31.52 -3.60
C LEU A 366 15.45 -30.64 -4.25
N ALA A 367 15.07 -29.64 -5.05
CA ALA A 367 16.01 -28.70 -5.67
C ALA A 367 16.82 -27.93 -4.62
N ILE A 368 16.18 -27.48 -3.53
CA ILE A 368 16.86 -26.81 -2.41
C ILE A 368 17.83 -27.77 -1.71
N MET A 369 17.43 -29.02 -1.47
CA MET A 369 18.31 -30.03 -0.85
C MET A 369 19.51 -30.40 -1.71
N GLN A 370 19.37 -30.37 -3.04
CA GLN A 370 20.44 -30.55 -4.02
C GLN A 370 21.31 -29.29 -4.19
N TYR A 371 20.96 -28.17 -3.56
CA TYR A 371 21.57 -26.85 -3.76
C TYR A 371 21.50 -26.38 -5.22
N ASP A 372 20.51 -26.85 -5.98
CA ASP A 372 20.16 -26.28 -7.27
C ASP A 372 19.33 -25.01 -7.05
N ILE A 373 20.04 -23.94 -6.69
CA ILE A 373 19.47 -22.63 -6.40
C ILE A 373 18.73 -22.08 -7.63
N GLN A 374 19.23 -22.36 -8.83
CA GLN A 374 18.66 -21.83 -10.06
C GLN A 374 17.27 -22.43 -10.32
N SER A 375 17.13 -23.75 -10.25
CA SER A 375 15.83 -24.41 -10.41
C SER A 375 14.88 -24.07 -9.26
N ALA A 376 15.39 -24.10 -8.01
CA ALA A 376 14.59 -23.73 -6.84
C ALA A 376 14.02 -22.30 -6.94
N LEU A 377 14.82 -21.32 -7.35
CA LEU A 377 14.33 -19.95 -7.54
C LEU A 377 13.32 -19.85 -8.68
N GLN A 378 13.54 -20.53 -9.80
CA GLN A 378 12.58 -20.55 -10.91
C GLN A 378 11.22 -21.07 -10.46
N ASP A 379 11.21 -22.14 -9.68
CA ASP A 379 9.98 -22.73 -9.16
C ASP A 379 9.33 -21.85 -8.08
N ILE A 380 10.12 -21.24 -7.19
CA ILE A 380 9.62 -20.26 -6.20
C ILE A 380 8.94 -19.06 -6.88
N ILE A 381 9.49 -18.59 -8.01
CA ILE A 381 8.86 -17.54 -8.81
C ILE A 381 7.57 -18.06 -9.44
N ALA A 382 7.55 -19.31 -9.90
CA ALA A 382 6.37 -19.94 -10.50
C ALA A 382 5.22 -20.14 -9.49
N LEU A 383 5.50 -20.28 -8.18
CA LEU A 383 4.47 -20.28 -7.12
C LEU A 383 3.62 -19.00 -7.13
N GLY A 384 4.14 -17.89 -7.66
CA GLY A 384 3.39 -16.65 -7.83
C GLY A 384 3.22 -15.81 -6.55
N PHE A 385 3.88 -16.17 -5.45
CA PHE A 385 3.91 -15.35 -4.23
C PHE A 385 5.07 -14.36 -4.28
N SER A 386 4.82 -13.17 -4.82
CA SER A 386 5.85 -12.14 -5.09
C SER A 386 6.60 -11.67 -3.83
N TRP A 387 5.94 -11.65 -2.67
CA TRP A 387 6.56 -11.36 -1.37
C TRP A 387 7.76 -12.27 -1.10
N MET A 388 7.60 -13.56 -1.40
CA MET A 388 8.64 -14.56 -1.19
C MET A 388 9.83 -14.30 -2.10
N ALA A 389 9.56 -14.18 -3.40
CA ALA A 389 10.59 -13.99 -4.41
C ALA A 389 11.41 -12.72 -4.13
N ALA A 390 10.75 -11.62 -3.76
CA ALA A 390 11.41 -10.34 -3.49
C ALA A 390 12.34 -10.38 -2.27
N HIS A 391 11.84 -10.86 -1.12
CA HIS A 391 12.63 -10.83 0.11
C HIS A 391 13.65 -11.97 0.19
N LEU A 392 13.32 -13.17 -0.32
CA LEU A 392 14.24 -14.29 -0.31
C LEU A 392 15.43 -14.04 -1.23
N ALA A 393 15.18 -13.54 -2.45
CA ALA A 393 16.26 -13.18 -3.36
C ALA A 393 17.17 -12.08 -2.80
N ASP A 394 16.61 -11.08 -2.10
CA ASP A 394 17.42 -10.05 -1.41
C ASP A 394 18.33 -10.66 -0.35
N LEU A 395 17.83 -11.61 0.46
CA LEU A 395 18.65 -12.30 1.46
C LEU A 395 19.70 -13.23 0.86
N LEU A 396 19.35 -14.01 -0.18
CA LEU A 396 20.26 -14.93 -0.86
C LEU A 396 21.40 -14.18 -1.57
N GLN A 397 21.12 -13.01 -2.15
CA GLN A 397 22.16 -12.15 -2.72
C GLN A 397 23.07 -11.58 -1.62
N ARG A 398 22.52 -11.25 -0.44
CA ARG A 398 23.30 -10.76 0.70
C ARG A 398 24.14 -11.83 1.39
N SER A 399 23.73 -13.09 1.33
CA SER A 399 24.54 -14.23 1.78
C SER A 399 25.57 -14.70 0.73
N ASN A 400 25.68 -14.01 -0.41
CA ASN A 400 26.52 -14.39 -1.56
C ASN A 400 26.19 -15.78 -2.13
N VAL A 401 24.96 -16.25 -1.94
CA VAL A 401 24.46 -17.51 -2.54
C VAL A 401 24.13 -17.30 -4.01
N ILE A 402 23.60 -16.11 -4.35
CA ILE A 402 23.37 -15.67 -5.73
C ILE A 402 24.33 -14.53 -6.04
N LEU A 403 24.85 -14.49 -7.27
CA LEU A 403 25.73 -13.42 -7.73
C LEU A 403 24.97 -12.10 -7.92
N THR A 404 25.61 -11.00 -7.55
CA THR A 404 25.03 -9.65 -7.48
C THR A 404 24.64 -9.08 -8.85
N ASP A 405 25.33 -9.54 -9.91
CA ASP A 405 25.34 -8.97 -11.26
C ASP A 405 24.77 -9.91 -12.34
N GLU A 406 23.89 -10.85 -11.98
CA GLU A 406 23.11 -11.56 -13.00
C GLU A 406 22.12 -10.59 -13.67
N PHE A 407 22.60 -9.92 -14.72
CA PHE A 407 21.79 -9.13 -15.63
C PHE A 407 20.90 -10.06 -16.44
N LEU A 408 19.60 -9.82 -16.40
CA LEU A 408 18.65 -10.51 -17.26
C LEU A 408 18.82 -9.96 -18.69
N PRO A 409 19.26 -10.77 -19.68
CA PRO A 409 19.56 -10.30 -21.04
C PRO A 409 18.38 -9.59 -21.71
N ASP A 410 17.16 -10.00 -21.37
CA ASP A 410 15.91 -9.49 -21.95
C ASP A 410 15.32 -8.27 -21.22
N ALA A 411 15.73 -8.02 -19.96
CA ALA A 411 15.06 -7.05 -19.07
C ALA A 411 15.98 -5.90 -18.62
N ASP A 412 17.27 -5.98 -18.93
CA ASP A 412 18.19 -4.86 -18.80
C ASP A 412 18.35 -4.40 -17.32
N CYS A 413 17.89 -5.17 -16.34
CA CYS A 413 17.97 -4.94 -14.89
C CYS A 413 18.44 -6.20 -14.15
N THR A 414 18.77 -6.03 -12.86
CA THR A 414 19.16 -7.15 -12.01
C THR A 414 17.95 -7.99 -11.60
N LEU A 415 18.18 -9.28 -11.31
CA LEU A 415 17.16 -10.19 -10.82
C LEU A 415 16.44 -9.65 -9.55
N ARG A 416 17.21 -9.06 -8.65
CA ARG A 416 16.71 -8.40 -7.44
C ARG A 416 15.81 -7.21 -7.75
N GLU A 417 16.25 -6.31 -8.63
CA GLU A 417 15.43 -5.17 -9.03
C GLU A 417 14.11 -5.65 -9.65
N ARG A 418 14.15 -6.70 -10.47
CA ARG A 418 12.94 -7.29 -11.05
C ARG A 418 11.94 -7.76 -10.00
N PHE A 419 12.36 -8.52 -8.98
CA PHE A 419 11.43 -9.02 -7.97
C PHE A 419 10.89 -7.91 -7.07
N LEU A 420 11.75 -6.94 -6.69
CA LEU A 420 11.32 -5.78 -5.92
C LEU A 420 10.28 -4.95 -6.70
N LEU A 421 10.50 -4.72 -8.00
CA LEU A 421 9.53 -4.04 -8.86
C LEU A 421 8.20 -4.81 -8.90
N GLN A 422 8.24 -6.12 -9.16
CA GLN A 422 7.02 -6.93 -9.24
C GLN A 422 6.22 -6.89 -7.94
N TYR A 423 6.88 -7.12 -6.81
CA TYR A 423 6.24 -7.10 -5.49
C TYR A 423 5.68 -5.71 -5.14
N ALA A 424 6.46 -4.64 -5.38
CA ALA A 424 6.02 -3.28 -5.13
C ALA A 424 4.84 -2.87 -6.03
N MET A 425 4.78 -3.37 -7.26
CA MET A 425 3.64 -3.16 -8.16
C MET A 425 2.37 -3.84 -7.63
N GLU A 426 2.46 -5.07 -7.13
CA GLU A 426 1.33 -5.79 -6.53
C GLU A 426 0.82 -5.10 -5.26
N ILE A 427 1.72 -4.63 -4.39
CA ILE A 427 1.34 -3.82 -3.21
C ILE A 427 0.69 -2.50 -3.63
N GLY A 428 1.29 -1.81 -4.59
CA GLY A 428 0.83 -0.50 -5.07
C GLY A 428 -0.54 -0.54 -5.75
N ALA A 429 -0.98 -1.72 -6.21
CA ALA A 429 -2.31 -1.92 -6.73
C ALA A 429 -3.41 -1.77 -5.67
N SER A 430 -3.07 -2.03 -4.40
CA SER A 430 -4.01 -2.00 -3.29
C SER A 430 -4.23 -0.59 -2.73
N SER A 431 -5.48 -0.27 -2.40
CA SER A 431 -5.85 1.05 -1.86
C SER A 431 -5.09 1.39 -0.56
N GLY A 432 -4.43 2.55 -0.54
CA GLY A 432 -3.72 3.06 0.63
C GLY A 432 -2.32 2.47 0.87
N MET A 433 -1.85 1.55 0.01
CA MET A 433 -0.54 0.88 0.16
C MET A 433 0.59 1.50 -0.68
N TRP A 434 0.29 2.56 -1.44
CA TRP A 434 1.25 3.26 -2.31
C TRP A 434 2.55 3.67 -1.60
N GLN A 435 2.48 3.96 -0.30
CA GLN A 435 3.62 4.41 0.51
C GLN A 435 4.69 3.33 0.59
N PHE A 436 4.28 2.08 0.79
CA PHE A 436 5.20 0.95 0.82
C PHE A 436 5.76 0.69 -0.58
N ALA A 437 4.91 0.67 -1.61
CA ALA A 437 5.32 0.46 -3.00
C ALA A 437 6.41 1.45 -3.43
N VAL A 438 6.16 2.75 -3.20
CA VAL A 438 7.08 3.83 -3.51
C VAL A 438 8.40 3.71 -2.75
N ARG A 439 8.38 3.24 -1.51
CA ARG A 439 9.60 3.01 -0.72
C ARG A 439 10.39 1.80 -1.17
N TYR A 440 9.75 0.75 -1.66
CA TYR A 440 10.47 -0.36 -2.31
C TYR A 440 11.11 0.09 -3.64
N TYR A 441 10.42 0.92 -4.43
CA TYR A 441 10.99 1.49 -5.66
C TYR A 441 12.23 2.37 -5.42
N GLU A 442 12.40 2.97 -4.23
CA GLU A 442 13.62 3.74 -3.89
C GLU A 442 14.88 2.86 -3.90
N TYR A 443 14.74 1.54 -3.74
CA TYR A 443 15.85 0.58 -3.78
C TYR A 443 16.05 -0.07 -5.16
N CYS A 444 15.34 0.40 -6.19
CA CYS A 444 15.46 -0.07 -7.57
C CYS A 444 16.29 0.92 -8.40
N PRO A 445 17.52 0.58 -8.82
CA PRO A 445 18.47 1.54 -9.40
C PRO A 445 18.09 2.03 -10.81
N LYS A 446 17.54 1.17 -11.68
CA LYS A 446 17.29 1.50 -13.09
C LYS A 446 15.88 2.02 -13.33
N PHE A 447 14.87 1.28 -12.88
CA PHE A 447 13.46 1.58 -13.16
C PHE A 447 12.71 2.20 -11.98
N GLY A 448 13.32 2.27 -10.80
CA GLY A 448 12.69 2.79 -9.58
C GLY A 448 12.14 4.21 -9.74
N ALA A 449 12.93 5.15 -10.28
CA ALA A 449 12.49 6.53 -10.46
C ALA A 449 11.26 6.67 -11.37
N ILE A 450 11.21 5.87 -12.44
CA ILE A 450 10.08 5.87 -13.39
C ILE A 450 8.85 5.24 -12.70
N ALA A 451 9.04 4.13 -11.99
CA ALA A 451 7.97 3.47 -11.23
C ALA A 451 7.36 4.39 -10.17
N ILE A 452 8.18 5.16 -9.43
CA ILE A 452 7.72 6.15 -8.45
C ILE A 452 6.85 7.22 -9.12
N ARG A 453 7.35 7.87 -10.18
CA ARG A 453 6.59 8.91 -10.91
C ARG A 453 5.24 8.37 -11.36
N SER A 454 5.27 7.16 -11.91
CA SER A 454 4.10 6.50 -12.45
C SER A 454 3.08 6.14 -11.37
N ALA A 455 3.52 5.57 -10.25
CA ALA A 455 2.65 5.23 -9.12
C ALA A 455 1.99 6.46 -8.51
N LEU A 456 2.77 7.52 -8.25
CA LEU A 456 2.25 8.75 -7.66
C LEU A 456 1.25 9.47 -8.59
N ALA A 457 1.50 9.51 -9.90
CA ALA A 457 0.64 10.16 -10.87
C ALA A 457 -0.75 9.52 -11.03
N ARG A 458 -0.95 8.28 -10.55
CA ARG A 458 -2.22 7.55 -10.70
C ARG A 458 -2.98 7.33 -9.41
N GLU A 459 -2.34 7.64 -8.29
CA GLU A 459 -2.97 7.47 -6.99
C GLU A 459 -4.23 8.36 -6.93
N PRO A 460 -5.41 7.82 -6.60
CA PRO A 460 -6.62 8.64 -6.54
C PRO A 460 -6.49 9.71 -5.46
N LEU A 461 -7.01 10.92 -5.72
CA LEU A 461 -6.85 12.11 -4.87
C LEU A 461 -8.18 12.57 -4.23
N PRO A 462 -8.91 11.69 -3.49
CA PRO A 462 -10.25 12.03 -3.01
C PRO A 462 -10.27 13.18 -2.00
N THR A 463 -9.18 13.39 -1.24
CA THR A 463 -9.10 14.35 -0.14
C THR A 463 -7.84 15.20 -0.19
N ASP A 464 -7.93 16.44 0.31
CA ASP A 464 -6.79 17.35 0.43
C ASP A 464 -5.70 16.78 1.35
N TYR A 465 -6.09 16.07 2.41
CA TYR A 465 -5.16 15.38 3.29
C TYR A 465 -4.28 14.37 2.56
N LYS A 466 -4.86 13.55 1.67
CA LYS A 466 -4.09 12.58 0.89
C LYS A 466 -3.16 13.28 -0.09
N MET A 467 -3.61 14.39 -0.66
CA MET A 467 -2.79 15.21 -1.56
C MET A 467 -1.56 15.77 -0.83
N GLU A 468 -1.73 16.38 0.34
CA GLU A 468 -0.59 16.89 1.13
C GLU A 468 0.42 15.79 1.45
N ARG A 469 -0.03 14.55 1.74
CA ARG A 469 0.88 13.43 1.97
C ARG A 469 1.70 13.05 0.73
N LEU A 470 1.11 13.14 -0.47
CA LEU A 470 1.82 12.88 -1.73
C LEU A 470 2.82 14.01 -2.03
N LEU A 471 2.43 15.27 -1.82
CA LEU A 471 3.33 16.42 -1.95
C LEU A 471 4.49 16.37 -0.97
N ALA A 472 4.23 16.01 0.29
CA ALA A 472 5.26 15.84 1.31
C ALA A 472 6.30 14.78 0.90
N TYR A 473 5.87 13.71 0.21
CA TYR A 473 6.80 12.73 -0.35
C TYR A 473 7.61 13.26 -1.54
N CYS A 474 7.00 14.09 -2.39
CA CYS A 474 7.66 14.71 -3.55
C CYS A 474 8.66 15.81 -3.15
N HIS A 475 8.44 16.44 -1.99
CA HIS A 475 9.25 17.55 -1.52
C HIS A 475 10.75 17.22 -1.48
N GLY A 476 11.57 18.13 -2.02
CA GLY A 476 13.03 17.98 -2.09
C GLY A 476 13.56 17.03 -3.18
N LYS A 477 12.69 16.29 -3.90
CA LYS A 477 13.11 15.34 -4.95
C LYS A 477 12.96 15.94 -6.34
N LYS A 478 14.07 16.48 -6.89
CA LYS A 478 14.11 17.13 -8.22
C LYS A 478 13.50 16.28 -9.33
N PHE A 479 13.73 14.97 -9.31
CA PHE A 479 13.22 14.05 -10.34
C PHE A 479 11.69 13.89 -10.33
N LEU A 480 10.99 14.36 -9.28
CA LEU A 480 9.54 14.32 -9.12
C LEU A 480 8.85 15.67 -9.39
N ALA A 481 9.59 16.74 -9.73
CA ALA A 481 9.01 18.07 -9.91
C ALA A 481 7.87 18.11 -10.95
N GLN A 482 8.03 17.41 -12.08
CA GLN A 482 6.98 17.32 -13.11
C GLN A 482 5.76 16.52 -12.62
N THR A 483 6.00 15.46 -11.84
CA THR A 483 4.93 14.64 -11.25
C THR A 483 4.16 15.44 -10.19
N GLN A 484 4.85 16.25 -9.39
CA GLN A 484 4.23 17.16 -8.43
C GLN A 484 3.23 18.09 -9.12
N LYS A 485 3.65 18.76 -10.20
CA LYS A 485 2.77 19.60 -11.04
C LYS A 485 1.56 18.85 -11.56
N HIS A 486 1.78 17.66 -12.09
CA HIS A 486 0.70 16.83 -12.62
C HIS A 486 -0.34 16.46 -11.56
N ILE A 487 0.09 16.05 -10.36
CA ILE A 487 -0.80 15.65 -9.27
C ILE A 487 -1.59 16.85 -8.72
N THR A 488 -0.92 18.01 -8.56
CA THR A 488 -1.57 19.27 -8.17
C THR A 488 -2.67 19.67 -9.14
N LEU A 489 -2.37 19.61 -10.45
CA LEU A 489 -3.34 19.89 -11.49
C LEU A 489 -4.52 18.90 -11.48
N GLN A 490 -4.26 17.60 -11.31
CA GLN A 490 -5.31 16.59 -11.21
C GLN A 490 -6.26 16.86 -10.04
N ARG A 491 -5.72 17.20 -8.85
CA ARG A 491 -6.55 17.55 -7.69
C ARG A 491 -7.40 18.78 -7.97
N ALA A 492 -6.84 19.82 -8.59
CA ALA A 492 -7.58 21.01 -8.99
C ALA A 492 -8.73 20.68 -9.96
N GLN A 493 -8.49 19.81 -10.94
CA GLN A 493 -9.51 19.35 -11.88
C GLN A 493 -10.63 18.55 -11.20
N GLU A 494 -10.29 17.71 -10.22
CA GLU A 494 -11.29 16.99 -9.41
C GLU A 494 -12.14 17.95 -8.56
N CYS A 495 -11.53 18.97 -7.95
CA CYS A 495 -12.25 20.03 -7.23
C CYS A 495 -13.17 20.83 -8.17
N LYS A 496 -12.68 21.17 -9.37
CA LYS A 496 -13.47 21.83 -10.43
C LYS A 496 -14.69 20.99 -10.82
N ALA A 497 -14.53 19.68 -11.01
CA ALA A 497 -15.64 18.78 -11.34
C ALA A 497 -16.71 18.70 -10.23
N LYS A 498 -16.29 18.85 -8.96
CA LYS A 498 -17.18 18.93 -7.79
C LYS A 498 -17.75 20.34 -7.55
N LYS A 499 -17.44 21.31 -8.40
CA LYS A 499 -17.82 22.74 -8.25
C LYS A 499 -17.27 23.41 -6.98
N ALA A 500 -16.21 22.86 -6.39
CA ALA A 500 -15.50 23.46 -5.27
C ALA A 500 -14.43 24.42 -5.79
N TYR A 501 -14.86 25.62 -6.19
CA TYR A 501 -14.03 26.59 -6.92
C TYR A 501 -12.88 27.16 -6.10
N ALA A 502 -13.13 27.48 -4.83
CA ALA A 502 -12.12 27.96 -3.89
C ALA A 502 -10.94 26.97 -3.78
N SER A 503 -11.23 25.70 -3.53
CA SER A 503 -10.22 24.64 -3.45
C SER A 503 -9.50 24.42 -4.78
N ALA A 504 -10.19 24.50 -5.92
CA ALA A 504 -9.56 24.37 -7.23
C ALA A 504 -8.53 25.49 -7.47
N LEU A 505 -8.88 26.75 -7.16
CA LEU A 505 -7.97 27.90 -7.26
C LEU A 505 -6.76 27.76 -6.34
N HIS A 506 -6.97 27.32 -5.09
CA HIS A 506 -5.88 27.08 -4.14
C HIS A 506 -4.79 26.19 -4.74
N TRP A 507 -5.20 25.03 -5.27
CA TRP A 507 -4.28 24.05 -5.81
C TRP A 507 -3.57 24.55 -7.07
N MET A 508 -4.28 25.21 -8.00
CA MET A 508 -3.66 25.74 -9.22
C MET A 508 -2.65 26.85 -8.96
N LEU A 509 -2.96 27.78 -8.05
CA LEU A 509 -2.10 28.93 -7.74
C LEU A 509 -0.86 28.54 -6.96
N ARG A 510 -0.96 27.53 -6.08
CA ARG A 510 0.17 27.03 -5.30
C ARG A 510 1.35 26.55 -6.15
N ASP A 511 1.10 26.03 -7.35
CA ASP A 511 2.13 25.51 -8.27
C ASP A 511 2.23 26.33 -9.58
N ASN A 512 1.69 27.56 -9.55
CA ASN A 512 1.78 28.56 -10.62
C ASN A 512 1.21 28.10 -11.99
N HIS A 513 0.09 27.38 -11.98
CA HIS A 513 -0.66 26.99 -13.19
C HIS A 513 -1.56 28.11 -13.70
N LEU A 514 -0.96 29.21 -14.16
CA LEU A 514 -1.70 30.44 -14.52
C LEU A 514 -2.72 30.23 -15.65
N ASP A 515 -2.35 29.51 -16.71
CA ASP A 515 -3.24 29.23 -17.85
C ASP A 515 -4.50 28.44 -17.44
N ASP A 516 -4.33 27.47 -16.52
CA ASP A 516 -5.43 26.67 -16.01
C ASP A 516 -6.35 27.49 -15.09
N VAL A 517 -5.82 28.48 -14.37
CA VAL A 517 -6.61 29.43 -13.57
C VAL A 517 -7.47 30.30 -14.46
N ASP A 518 -6.94 30.78 -15.58
CA ASP A 518 -7.71 31.59 -16.53
C ASP A 518 -8.86 30.80 -17.17
N ALA A 519 -8.63 29.52 -17.47
CA ALA A 519 -9.66 28.60 -17.94
C ALA A 519 -10.68 28.24 -16.85
N LEU A 520 -10.28 28.20 -15.57
CA LEU A 520 -11.19 28.05 -14.44
C LEU A 520 -12.07 29.29 -14.26
N CYS A 521 -11.50 30.48 -14.40
CA CYS A 521 -12.22 31.75 -14.36
C CYS A 521 -13.33 31.81 -15.42
N ASP A 522 -13.06 31.38 -16.66
CA ASP A 522 -14.11 31.27 -17.69
C ASP A 522 -15.20 30.27 -17.32
N GLY A 523 -14.82 29.13 -16.74
CA GLY A 523 -15.78 28.12 -16.26
C GLY A 523 -16.69 28.64 -15.13
N ILE A 524 -16.14 29.39 -14.18
CA ILE A 524 -16.91 30.03 -13.10
C ILE A 524 -17.92 31.01 -13.69
N LEU A 525 -17.51 31.84 -14.64
CA LEU A 525 -18.40 32.79 -15.30
C LEU A 525 -19.51 32.10 -16.09
N GLN A 526 -19.20 31.00 -16.77
CA GLN A 526 -20.20 30.20 -17.46
C GLN A 526 -21.23 29.61 -16.48
N GLU A 527 -20.78 29.04 -15.35
CA GLU A 527 -21.71 28.53 -14.33
C GLU A 527 -22.56 29.65 -13.72
N CYS A 528 -22.00 30.84 -13.48
CA CYS A 528 -22.76 32.00 -13.02
C CYS A 528 -23.88 32.38 -13.99
N ASN A 529 -23.63 32.31 -15.30
CA ASN A 529 -24.65 32.58 -16.31
C ASN A 529 -25.73 31.49 -16.35
N ASP A 530 -25.33 30.22 -16.27
CA ASP A 530 -26.25 29.08 -16.34
C ASP A 530 -27.16 29.01 -15.11
N THR A 531 -26.61 29.26 -13.92
CA THR A 531 -27.34 29.26 -12.65
C THR A 531 -28.05 30.58 -12.34
N LYS A 532 -27.72 31.65 -13.08
CA LYS A 532 -28.11 33.05 -12.77
C LYS A 532 -27.77 33.46 -11.34
N SER A 533 -26.73 32.85 -10.76
CA SER A 533 -26.29 33.11 -9.39
C SER A 533 -24.81 33.48 -9.40
N LEU A 534 -24.48 34.55 -8.67
CA LEU A 534 -23.08 34.95 -8.47
C LEU A 534 -22.40 34.14 -7.36
N THR A 535 -23.09 33.21 -6.69
CA THR A 535 -22.53 32.43 -5.56
C THR A 535 -21.19 31.74 -5.89
N PRO A 536 -20.97 31.12 -7.07
CA PRO A 536 -19.68 30.50 -7.39
C PRO A 536 -18.51 31.50 -7.43
N LEU A 537 -18.80 32.71 -7.94
CA LEU A 537 -17.83 33.81 -7.98
C LEU A 537 -17.53 34.35 -6.57
N HIS A 538 -18.56 34.46 -5.72
CA HIS A 538 -18.38 34.93 -4.34
C HIS A 538 -17.50 33.99 -3.52
N GLU A 539 -17.75 32.68 -3.61
CA GLU A 539 -16.97 31.66 -2.93
C GLU A 539 -15.50 31.66 -3.37
N ALA A 540 -15.26 31.70 -4.69
CA ALA A 540 -13.93 31.73 -5.28
C ALA A 540 -13.11 32.95 -4.83
N VAL A 541 -13.72 34.14 -4.83
CA VAL A 541 -13.04 35.38 -4.45
C VAL A 541 -12.84 35.51 -2.94
N GLN A 542 -13.82 35.12 -2.12
CA GLN A 542 -13.70 35.17 -0.66
C GLN A 542 -12.54 34.30 -0.16
N PHE A 543 -12.32 33.14 -0.79
CA PHE A 543 -11.16 32.30 -0.51
C PHE A 543 -9.84 32.97 -0.92
N MET A 544 -9.81 33.73 -2.01
CA MET A 544 -8.62 34.45 -2.45
C MET A 544 -8.30 35.66 -1.57
N GLU A 545 -9.31 36.34 -1.04
CA GLU A 545 -9.15 37.45 -0.10
C GLU A 545 -8.49 37.01 1.21
N SER A 546 -8.76 35.78 1.66
CA SER A 546 -8.11 35.21 2.85
C SER A 546 -6.70 34.69 2.61
N HIS A 547 -6.26 34.54 1.36
CA HIS A 547 -4.93 34.05 0.98
C HIS A 547 -4.18 35.08 0.11
N SER A 548 -3.86 36.24 0.70
CA SER A 548 -3.18 37.35 0.02
C SER A 548 -1.77 37.03 -0.48
N GLU A 549 -1.15 35.94 -0.01
CA GLU A 549 0.21 35.54 -0.37
C GLU A 549 0.32 34.86 -1.74
N LEU A 550 -0.80 34.45 -2.35
CA LEU A 550 -0.82 33.78 -3.65
C LEU A 550 -0.77 34.79 -4.80
N THR A 551 0.02 34.47 -5.84
CA THR A 551 0.09 35.25 -7.07
C THR A 551 -1.30 35.41 -7.68
N ARG A 552 -1.63 36.62 -8.14
CA ARG A 552 -2.94 36.91 -8.75
C ARG A 552 -2.78 37.11 -10.27
N PRO A 553 -3.25 36.17 -11.11
CA PRO A 553 -3.40 36.42 -12.53
C PRO A 553 -4.27 37.66 -12.78
N GLN A 554 -4.00 38.40 -13.85
CA GLN A 554 -4.68 39.66 -14.15
C GLN A 554 -6.20 39.46 -14.32
N LYS A 555 -6.63 38.41 -15.03
CA LYS A 555 -8.05 38.03 -15.15
C LYS A 555 -8.72 37.70 -13.81
N LEU A 556 -8.04 37.01 -12.91
CA LEU A 556 -8.57 36.72 -11.57
C LEU A 556 -8.69 38.01 -10.74
N ALA A 557 -7.69 38.90 -10.81
CA ALA A 557 -7.74 40.21 -10.16
C ALA A 557 -8.93 41.04 -10.68
N TRP A 558 -9.21 40.96 -11.99
CA TRP A 558 -10.39 41.58 -12.59
C TRP A 558 -11.69 41.04 -12.00
N LEU A 559 -11.81 39.72 -11.84
CA LEU A 559 -12.99 39.07 -11.27
C LEU A 559 -13.24 39.46 -9.80
N VAL A 560 -12.19 39.62 -9.00
CA VAL A 560 -12.30 40.12 -7.62
C VAL A 560 -12.95 41.51 -7.62
N LYS A 561 -12.47 42.42 -8.48
CA LYS A 561 -13.05 43.76 -8.62
C LYS A 561 -14.46 43.77 -9.18
N TYR A 562 -14.77 42.82 -10.07
CA TYR A 562 -16.13 42.64 -10.57
C TYR A 562 -17.09 42.18 -9.46
N ARG A 563 -16.67 41.26 -8.58
CA ARG A 563 -17.47 40.88 -7.39
C ARG A 563 -17.67 42.08 -6.46
N GLU A 564 -16.61 42.82 -6.15
CA GLU A 564 -16.72 44.03 -5.31
C GLU A 564 -17.76 45.01 -5.90
N PHE A 565 -17.77 45.18 -7.22
CA PHE A 565 -18.77 45.99 -7.92
C PHE A 565 -20.18 45.41 -7.79
N GLN A 566 -20.38 44.10 -7.94
CA GLN A 566 -21.70 43.46 -7.78
C GLN A 566 -22.26 43.61 -6.36
N LEU A 567 -21.42 43.48 -5.33
CA LEU A 567 -21.86 43.71 -3.94
C LEU A 567 -22.34 45.15 -3.73
N VAL A 568 -21.64 46.13 -4.31
CA VAL A 568 -22.07 47.54 -4.29
C VAL A 568 -23.38 47.75 -5.06
N LEU A 569 -23.62 47.00 -6.14
CA LEU A 569 -24.91 47.02 -6.84
C LEU A 569 -26.04 46.46 -5.97
N ASP A 570 -25.82 45.34 -5.28
CA ASP A 570 -26.81 44.73 -4.39
C ASP A 570 -27.17 45.68 -3.22
N ASP A 571 -26.17 46.34 -2.62
CA ASP A 571 -26.36 47.37 -1.60
C ASP A 571 -27.20 48.54 -2.13
N LEU A 572 -26.92 48.97 -3.36
CA LEU A 572 -27.65 50.05 -4.03
C LEU A 572 -29.09 49.66 -4.37
N GLU A 573 -29.34 48.42 -4.78
CA GLU A 573 -30.68 47.89 -4.99
C GLU A 573 -31.47 47.78 -3.68
N SER A 574 -30.83 47.32 -2.61
CA SER A 574 -31.40 47.28 -1.25
C SER A 574 -31.80 48.68 -0.76
N LEU A 575 -30.90 49.67 -0.90
CA LEU A 575 -31.19 51.06 -0.56
C LEU A 575 -32.35 51.63 -1.40
N ARG A 576 -32.42 51.29 -2.69
CA ARG A 576 -33.54 51.69 -3.57
C ARG A 576 -34.85 51.02 -3.20
N GLN A 577 -34.83 49.78 -2.71
CA GLN A 577 -36.02 49.09 -2.22
C GLN A 577 -36.51 49.70 -0.91
N GLN A 578 -35.60 50.02 0.02
CA GLN A 578 -35.94 50.75 1.26
C GLN A 578 -36.55 52.12 0.97
N LEU A 579 -36.09 52.81 -0.08
CA LEU A 579 -36.65 54.09 -0.52
C LEU A 579 -38.11 53.99 -1.02
N LYS A 580 -38.56 52.78 -1.39
CA LYS A 580 -39.93 52.50 -1.84
C LYS A 580 -40.86 52.08 -0.69
N THR A 581 -40.34 51.85 0.52
CA THR A 581 -41.14 51.41 1.68
C THR A 581 -41.94 52.58 2.28
N ASP A 582 -43.22 52.34 2.59
CA ASP A 582 -44.18 53.37 3.03
C ASP A 582 -43.77 54.17 4.28
N GLU A 583 -42.97 53.58 5.18
CA GLU A 583 -42.48 54.27 6.39
C GLU A 583 -41.48 55.40 6.08
N ILE A 584 -40.65 55.23 5.04
CA ILE A 584 -39.62 56.21 4.64
C ILE A 584 -40.24 57.32 3.80
N LEU A 585 -41.30 57.01 3.05
CA LEU A 585 -42.08 58.01 2.30
C LEU A 585 -42.71 59.09 3.21
N ARG A 586 -43.02 58.76 4.47
CA ARG A 586 -43.64 59.69 5.43
C ARG A 586 -42.64 60.61 6.14
N ASN A 587 -41.36 60.28 6.20
CA ASN A 587 -40.34 61.06 6.91
C ASN A 587 -39.32 61.66 5.94
N LYS A 588 -39.46 62.97 5.66
CA LYS A 588 -38.62 63.71 4.70
C LYS A 588 -37.13 63.66 5.05
N ASP A 589 -36.76 63.75 6.32
CA ASP A 589 -35.35 63.77 6.74
C ASP A 589 -34.69 62.41 6.56
N LYS A 590 -35.40 61.32 6.90
CA LYS A 590 -34.93 59.95 6.65
C LYS A 590 -34.80 59.65 5.16
N ARG A 591 -35.72 60.15 4.34
CA ARG A 591 -35.67 60.02 2.89
C ARG A 591 -34.47 60.77 2.29
N MET A 592 -34.26 62.02 2.66
CA MET A 592 -33.11 62.82 2.21
C MET A 592 -31.77 62.17 2.61
N ALA A 593 -31.68 61.62 3.82
CA ALA A 593 -30.50 60.91 4.29
C ALA A 593 -30.24 59.61 3.49
N LEU A 594 -31.28 58.85 3.16
CA LEU A 594 -31.17 57.63 2.34
C LEU A 594 -30.87 57.94 0.87
N GLU A 595 -31.44 59.01 0.30
CA GLU A 595 -31.13 59.49 -1.06
C GLU A 595 -29.67 59.93 -1.16
N SER A 596 -29.14 60.61 -0.13
CA SER A 596 -27.71 60.97 -0.04
C SER A 596 -26.80 59.73 0.05
N LYS A 597 -27.17 58.74 0.87
CA LYS A 597 -26.44 57.46 0.95
C LYS A 597 -26.48 56.69 -0.36
N ALA A 598 -27.64 56.57 -1.00
CA ALA A 598 -27.78 55.91 -2.29
C ALA A 598 -26.93 56.61 -3.37
N ARG A 599 -26.91 57.95 -3.38
CA ARG A 599 -26.06 58.72 -4.29
C ARG A 599 -24.57 58.49 -4.04
N PHE A 600 -24.12 58.44 -2.78
CA PHE A 600 -22.74 58.11 -2.44
C PHE A 600 -22.35 56.71 -2.94
N VAL A 601 -23.22 55.72 -2.74
CA VAL A 601 -23.00 54.35 -3.22
C VAL A 601 -22.99 54.29 -4.75
N SER A 602 -23.87 55.03 -5.45
CA SER A 602 -23.82 55.17 -6.92
C SER A 602 -22.46 55.70 -7.39
N VAL A 603 -21.92 56.73 -6.74
CA VAL A 603 -20.62 57.33 -7.10
C VAL A 603 -19.47 56.33 -6.90
N GLU A 604 -19.51 55.54 -5.82
CA GLU A 604 -18.52 54.50 -5.58
C GLU A 604 -18.65 53.34 -6.59
N ALA A 605 -19.86 52.96 -6.98
CA ALA A 605 -20.12 52.00 -8.05
C ALA A 605 -19.52 52.47 -9.38
N ALA A 606 -19.70 53.75 -9.72
CA ALA A 606 -19.13 54.36 -10.93
C ALA A 606 -17.60 54.36 -10.95
N LYS A 607 -16.94 54.58 -9.80
CA LYS A 607 -15.46 54.46 -9.69
C LYS A 607 -14.98 53.02 -9.89
N ARG A 608 -15.66 52.03 -9.33
CA ARG A 608 -15.29 50.61 -9.53
C ARG A 608 -15.50 50.19 -10.98
N LEU A 609 -16.54 50.72 -11.63
CA LEU A 609 -16.81 50.50 -13.05
C LEU A 609 -15.71 51.10 -13.95
N ASP A 610 -15.21 52.29 -13.64
CA ASP A 610 -14.06 52.92 -14.32
C ASP A 610 -12.80 52.03 -14.30
N TRP A 611 -12.50 51.43 -13.15
CA TRP A 611 -11.39 50.49 -13.04
C TRP A 611 -11.59 49.25 -13.93
N LEU A 612 -12.81 48.70 -13.98
CA LEU A 612 -13.13 47.52 -14.80
C LEU A 612 -12.93 47.78 -16.30
N PHE A 613 -13.18 49.01 -16.76
CA PHE A 613 -12.95 49.43 -18.15
C PHE A 613 -11.47 49.67 -18.48
N SER A 614 -10.69 50.08 -17.50
CA SER A 614 -9.27 50.42 -17.68
C SER A 614 -8.37 49.17 -17.73
N SER A 615 -8.89 47.99 -17.40
CA SER A 615 -8.14 46.73 -17.40
C SER A 615 -8.14 46.06 -18.77
N THR A 616 -6.95 45.59 -19.18
CA THR A 616 -6.71 44.95 -20.48
C THR A 616 -7.26 43.52 -20.60
N GLU A 617 -7.46 42.82 -19.48
CA GLU A 617 -7.83 41.40 -19.45
C GLU A 617 -9.30 41.14 -19.09
N ALA A 618 -10.19 42.10 -19.39
CA ALA A 618 -11.62 41.96 -19.12
C ALA A 618 -12.22 40.72 -19.84
N PRO A 619 -12.88 39.79 -19.10
CA PRO A 619 -13.53 38.62 -19.68
C PRO A 619 -14.58 38.98 -20.74
N LYS A 620 -14.51 38.33 -21.90
CA LYS A 620 -15.36 38.64 -23.06
C LYS A 620 -16.85 38.55 -22.76
N VAL A 621 -17.22 37.56 -21.94
CA VAL A 621 -18.61 37.24 -21.58
C VAL A 621 -19.28 38.38 -20.79
N LEU A 622 -18.51 39.15 -20.02
CA LEU A 622 -19.06 40.19 -19.15
C LEU A 622 -19.11 41.57 -19.80
N ARG A 623 -18.53 41.76 -20.99
CA ARG A 623 -18.47 43.06 -21.68
C ARG A 623 -19.85 43.70 -21.87
N SER A 624 -20.84 42.93 -22.33
CA SER A 624 -22.20 43.43 -22.53
C SER A 624 -22.92 43.76 -21.22
N GLU A 625 -22.64 43.01 -20.15
CA GLU A 625 -23.26 43.24 -18.84
C GLU A 625 -22.72 44.52 -18.19
N VAL A 626 -21.38 44.67 -18.17
CA VAL A 626 -20.71 45.86 -17.64
C VAL A 626 -21.16 47.12 -18.41
N LEU A 627 -21.28 47.04 -19.74
CA LEU A 627 -21.81 48.15 -20.55
C LEU A 627 -23.29 48.45 -20.26
N ARG A 628 -24.12 47.43 -20.00
CA ARG A 628 -25.52 47.64 -19.62
C ARG A 628 -25.64 48.34 -18.27
N GLN A 629 -24.79 48.00 -17.30
CA GLN A 629 -24.74 48.70 -16.02
C GLN A 629 -24.23 50.15 -16.19
N ALA A 630 -23.25 50.39 -17.07
CA ALA A 630 -22.84 51.74 -17.42
C ALA A 630 -24.00 52.56 -18.01
N GLU A 631 -24.78 51.98 -18.93
CA GLU A 631 -25.98 52.63 -19.50
C GLU A 631 -26.98 53.02 -18.40
N ARG A 632 -27.18 52.16 -17.38
CA ARG A 632 -28.07 52.46 -16.25
C ARG A 632 -27.60 53.65 -15.45
N PHE A 633 -26.32 53.69 -15.07
CA PHE A 633 -25.76 54.82 -14.30
C PHE A 633 -25.71 56.12 -15.11
N LEU A 634 -25.49 56.05 -16.43
CA LEU A 634 -25.52 57.23 -17.32
C LEU A 634 -26.92 57.83 -17.51
N LYS A 635 -27.98 57.12 -17.13
CA LYS A 635 -29.36 57.64 -17.12
C LYS A 635 -29.69 58.40 -15.84
N GLU A 636 -28.91 58.25 -14.78
CA GLU A 636 -29.12 58.96 -13.51
C GLU A 636 -28.78 60.45 -13.67
N SER A 637 -29.65 61.30 -13.15
CA SER A 637 -29.48 62.76 -13.14
C SER A 637 -29.61 63.26 -11.70
N PRO A 638 -28.65 64.02 -11.15
CA PRO A 638 -27.36 64.45 -11.74
C PRO A 638 -26.38 63.31 -12.01
N THR A 639 -25.48 63.47 -13.00
CA THR A 639 -24.46 62.47 -13.33
C THR A 639 -23.67 61.98 -12.11
N VAL A 640 -23.42 60.67 -12.11
CA VAL A 640 -22.67 59.95 -11.08
C VAL A 640 -21.18 59.79 -11.48
N PHE A 641 -20.87 59.94 -12.77
CA PHE A 641 -19.52 59.84 -13.30
C PHE A 641 -18.80 61.19 -13.29
N ALA A 642 -17.52 61.17 -12.90
CA ALA A 642 -16.60 62.28 -13.12
C ALA A 642 -16.15 62.32 -14.59
N SER A 643 -15.64 63.47 -15.04
CA SER A 643 -15.16 63.66 -16.41
C SER A 643 -14.14 62.60 -16.83
N ARG A 644 -13.18 62.29 -15.93
CA ARG A 644 -12.16 61.24 -16.15
C ARG A 644 -12.76 59.85 -16.41
N HIS A 645 -13.82 59.46 -15.69
CA HIS A 645 -14.42 58.12 -15.82
C HIS A 645 -15.12 57.97 -17.18
N LEU A 646 -15.70 59.07 -17.68
CA LEU A 646 -16.34 59.11 -19.00
C LEU A 646 -15.31 59.01 -20.14
N TYR A 647 -14.13 59.60 -19.97
CA TYR A 647 -13.02 59.42 -20.92
C TYR A 647 -12.51 57.98 -20.95
N SER A 648 -12.37 57.31 -19.79
CA SER A 648 -12.00 55.89 -19.73
C SER A 648 -13.04 55.00 -20.42
N LEU A 649 -14.33 55.27 -20.20
CA LEU A 649 -15.42 54.56 -20.88
C LEU A 649 -15.36 54.76 -22.40
N MET A 650 -15.10 55.98 -22.87
CA MET A 650 -14.93 56.26 -24.30
C MET A 650 -13.71 55.52 -24.88
N ALA A 651 -12.58 55.49 -24.16
CA ALA A 651 -11.40 54.75 -24.56
C ALA A 651 -11.67 53.23 -24.64
N TYR A 652 -12.43 52.69 -23.68
CA TYR A 652 -12.84 51.29 -23.69
C TYR A 652 -13.74 50.94 -24.90
N LEU A 653 -14.71 51.80 -25.23
CA LEU A 653 -15.54 51.61 -26.43
C LEU A 653 -14.71 51.62 -27.73
N GLN A 654 -13.70 52.51 -27.81
CA GLN A 654 -12.76 52.53 -28.94
C GLN A 654 -11.87 51.28 -28.98
N GLN A 655 -11.48 50.74 -27.83
CA GLN A 655 -10.74 49.48 -27.76
C GLN A 655 -11.58 48.30 -28.23
N LEU A 656 -12.88 48.26 -27.91
CA LEU A 656 -13.82 47.26 -28.42
C LEU A 656 -13.98 47.35 -29.94
N ASP A 657 -13.96 48.54 -30.53
CA ASP A 657 -14.01 48.69 -31.99
C ASP A 657 -12.74 48.18 -32.69
N ARG A 658 -11.62 48.17 -31.98
CA ARG A 658 -10.31 47.70 -32.47
C ARG A 658 -10.05 46.23 -32.14
N SER A 659 -10.93 45.56 -31.39
CA SER A 659 -10.71 44.18 -30.98
C SER A 659 -10.90 43.20 -32.14
N PHE A 660 -10.09 42.14 -32.17
CA PHE A 660 -10.17 41.10 -33.20
C PHE A 660 -11.51 40.36 -33.24
N ASP A 661 -12.25 40.36 -32.12
CA ASP A 661 -13.55 39.70 -31.96
C ASP A 661 -14.74 40.66 -32.12
N ARG A 662 -14.52 41.84 -32.71
CA ARG A 662 -15.55 42.86 -32.98
C ARG A 662 -16.82 42.27 -33.60
N GLN A 663 -16.68 41.44 -34.64
CA GLN A 663 -17.83 40.87 -35.34
C GLN A 663 -18.68 40.02 -34.38
N ALA A 664 -18.06 39.05 -33.71
CA ALA A 664 -18.73 38.18 -32.75
C ALA A 664 -19.46 38.93 -31.61
N PHE A 665 -18.94 40.08 -31.17
CA PHE A 665 -19.60 40.89 -30.14
C PHE A 665 -20.81 41.68 -30.69
N TYR A 666 -20.70 42.24 -31.90
CA TYR A 666 -21.75 43.08 -32.50
C TYR A 666 -22.78 42.32 -33.36
N ASP A 667 -22.55 41.04 -33.66
CA ASP A 667 -23.49 40.19 -34.40
C ASP A 667 -24.85 40.04 -33.67
N SER A 668 -24.86 40.16 -32.34
CA SER A 668 -26.08 40.39 -31.58
C SER A 668 -26.50 41.86 -31.76
N GLY A 669 -27.50 42.13 -32.61
CA GLY A 669 -27.96 43.50 -32.92
C GLY A 669 -28.31 44.37 -31.71
N SER A 670 -28.56 43.75 -30.54
CA SER A 670 -28.77 44.43 -29.26
C SER A 670 -27.51 45.12 -28.70
N ASN A 671 -26.31 44.57 -28.94
CA ASN A 671 -25.04 45.11 -28.46
C ASN A 671 -24.60 46.34 -29.28
N LYS A 672 -24.88 46.35 -30.58
CA LYS A 672 -24.64 47.52 -31.44
C LYS A 672 -25.49 48.72 -31.00
N GLN A 673 -26.78 48.48 -30.76
CA GLN A 673 -27.67 49.51 -30.23
C GLN A 673 -27.29 49.96 -28.82
N LEU A 674 -26.81 49.04 -27.97
CA LEU A 674 -26.32 49.38 -26.63
C LEU A 674 -25.15 50.37 -26.68
N LYS A 675 -24.19 50.14 -27.59
CA LYS A 675 -23.07 51.04 -27.81
C LYS A 675 -23.53 52.43 -28.24
N GLU A 676 -24.37 52.53 -29.28
CA GLU A 676 -24.88 53.81 -29.79
C GLU A 676 -25.63 54.61 -28.70
N ARG A 677 -26.41 53.92 -27.86
CA ARG A 677 -27.07 54.54 -26.70
C ARG A 677 -26.06 55.09 -25.70
N ILE A 678 -25.03 54.32 -25.33
CA ILE A 678 -24.00 54.76 -24.38
C ILE A 678 -23.25 55.98 -24.95
N GLU A 679 -22.84 55.96 -26.22
CA GLU A 679 -22.16 57.10 -26.88
C GLU A 679 -23.02 58.38 -26.84
N SER A 680 -24.33 58.25 -27.08
CA SER A 680 -25.24 59.40 -27.01
C SER A 680 -25.38 59.96 -25.58
N LEU A 681 -25.29 59.10 -24.56
CA LEU A 681 -25.39 59.49 -23.15
C LEU A 681 -24.08 60.06 -22.61
N ILE A 682 -22.92 59.65 -23.12
CA ILE A 682 -21.61 60.15 -22.68
C ILE A 682 -21.52 61.67 -22.89
N SER A 683 -21.94 62.19 -24.05
CA SER A 683 -21.84 63.62 -24.36
C SER A 683 -22.65 64.49 -23.38
N ARG A 684 -23.88 64.07 -23.04
CA ARG A 684 -24.74 64.72 -22.05
C ARG A 684 -24.11 64.68 -20.66
N ASN A 685 -23.70 63.49 -20.20
CA ASN A 685 -23.12 63.31 -18.86
C ASN A 685 -21.76 64.01 -18.71
N LEU A 686 -20.97 64.13 -19.79
CA LEU A 686 -19.70 64.84 -19.77
C LEU A 686 -19.93 66.35 -19.58
N ALA A 687 -20.91 66.93 -20.28
CA ALA A 687 -21.29 68.32 -20.07
C ALA A 687 -21.76 68.59 -18.63
N GLU A 688 -22.60 67.70 -18.08
CA GLU A 688 -23.04 67.80 -16.68
C GLU A 688 -21.89 67.62 -15.68
N ALA A 689 -20.98 66.67 -15.90
CA ALA A 689 -19.84 66.40 -15.02
C ALA A 689 -18.87 67.58 -15.01
N MET A 690 -18.57 68.16 -16.17
CA MET A 690 -17.71 69.34 -16.28
C MET A 690 -18.33 70.57 -15.60
N LEU A 691 -19.64 70.76 -15.70
CA LEU A 691 -20.35 71.81 -14.97
C LEU A 691 -20.29 71.58 -13.45
N GLN A 692 -20.49 70.35 -12.99
CA GLN A 692 -20.39 70.00 -11.56
C GLN A 692 -18.96 70.19 -11.02
N GLU A 693 -17.95 69.72 -11.74
CA GLU A 693 -16.54 69.90 -11.38
C GLU A 693 -16.13 71.39 -11.38
N ALA A 694 -16.63 72.19 -12.33
CA ALA A 694 -16.41 73.64 -12.37
C ALA A 694 -17.09 74.37 -11.20
N THR A 695 -18.31 73.95 -10.81
CA THR A 695 -18.99 74.52 -9.64
C THR A 695 -18.33 74.11 -8.31
N ALA A 696 -17.77 72.90 -8.22
CA ALA A 696 -17.03 72.42 -7.05
C ALA A 696 -15.62 73.04 -6.93
N SER A 697 -14.98 73.38 -8.06
CA SER A 697 -13.64 73.98 -8.11
C SER A 697 -13.61 75.49 -7.85
N GLY A 698 -14.76 76.11 -7.55
CA GLY A 698 -14.83 77.49 -7.07
C GLY A 698 -14.35 78.55 -8.06
N CYS A 699 -15.12 78.82 -9.12
CA CYS A 699 -15.10 80.14 -9.76
C CYS A 699 -16.29 80.96 -9.24
N GLY A 700 -16.19 81.40 -7.99
CA GLY A 700 -17.04 82.44 -7.40
C GLY A 700 -16.21 83.71 -7.28
N VAL A 701 -16.63 84.78 -7.96
CA VAL A 701 -16.12 86.13 -7.72
C VAL A 701 -16.65 86.57 -6.35
N ASP A 702 -15.76 86.68 -5.36
CA ASP A 702 -16.05 87.26 -4.04
C ASP A 702 -16.36 88.77 -4.14
N PRO A 703 -17.28 89.29 -3.32
CA PRO A 703 -17.10 90.60 -2.69
C PRO A 703 -16.91 90.46 -1.16
N PRO A 704 -16.25 91.44 -0.51
CA PRO A 704 -15.55 91.17 0.73
C PRO A 704 -16.42 91.29 1.99
N SER A 705 -16.04 90.47 2.98
CA SER A 705 -16.22 90.63 4.44
C SER A 705 -17.58 90.36 5.07
N ARG A 706 -17.64 89.30 5.89
CA ARG A 706 -17.70 89.40 7.37
C ARG A 706 -17.56 88.03 8.01
N GLN A 707 -16.65 87.93 8.97
CA GLN A 707 -16.50 86.82 9.90
C GLN A 707 -17.83 86.52 10.61
N ILE A 708 -18.14 85.23 10.81
CA ILE A 708 -18.60 84.63 12.08
C ILE A 708 -18.40 83.10 12.01
N THR A 709 -17.98 82.58 13.15
CA THR A 709 -17.45 81.27 13.58
C THR A 709 -18.41 80.06 13.60
N ALA A 710 -17.77 78.87 13.58
CA ALA A 710 -18.15 77.57 14.20
C ALA A 710 -19.23 76.70 13.49
N ALA A 711 -19.17 75.36 13.37
CA ALA A 711 -18.31 74.32 13.95
C ALA A 711 -18.38 72.99 13.14
N LEU A 712 -17.24 72.27 13.12
CA LEU A 712 -17.02 70.81 13.24
C LEU A 712 -18.11 69.79 12.81
N VAL A 713 -17.75 68.91 11.87
CA VAL A 713 -17.84 67.45 12.05
C VAL A 713 -16.60 66.77 11.45
N ALA A 714 -16.02 65.89 12.26
CA ALA A 714 -14.74 65.21 12.14
C ALA A 714 -14.48 64.44 10.83
N GLN A 715 -13.29 64.66 10.26
CA GLN A 715 -12.55 63.63 9.54
C GLN A 715 -11.82 62.75 10.57
N GLN A 716 -12.09 61.45 10.59
CA GLN A 716 -11.18 60.46 11.16
C GLN A 716 -10.44 59.76 10.00
N PRO A 717 -9.10 59.66 10.06
CA PRO A 717 -8.31 58.97 9.06
C PRO A 717 -8.27 57.48 9.43
N TYR A 718 -8.61 56.60 8.49
CA TYR A 718 -8.17 55.21 8.55
C TYR A 718 -7.05 55.00 7.54
N LEU A 719 -5.91 54.61 8.11
CA LEU A 719 -4.68 54.15 7.49
C LEU A 719 -4.93 53.22 6.30
N ILE A 720 -4.46 53.62 5.13
CA ILE A 720 -4.04 52.67 4.08
C ILE A 720 -2.54 52.87 3.97
N ALA A 721 -1.81 51.83 4.38
CA ALA A 721 -0.38 51.76 4.23
C ALA A 721 -0.01 51.74 2.75
N ASP A 722 0.99 52.56 2.43
CA ASP A 722 1.66 52.65 1.14
C ASP A 722 2.14 51.28 0.63
N ALA A 723 1.87 51.02 -0.64
CA ALA A 723 2.71 50.17 -1.46
C ALA A 723 3.25 51.05 -2.58
N SER A 724 4.40 51.65 -2.29
CA SER A 724 5.28 52.32 -3.24
C SER A 724 5.65 51.38 -4.37
N MET A 725 5.45 51.86 -5.60
CA MET A 725 6.17 51.40 -6.77
C MET A 725 7.66 51.76 -6.64
N GLU A 726 8.54 50.81 -6.91
CA GLU A 726 9.88 51.06 -7.46
C GLU A 726 10.35 49.77 -8.15
N GLU A 727 10.74 49.95 -9.42
CA GLU A 727 11.52 49.10 -10.37
C GLU A 727 11.29 47.59 -10.49
#